data_AF-Q54YU4-F1
#
_entry.id   AF-Q54YU4-F1
#
_cell.length_a   1.000
_cell.length_b   1.000
_cell.length_c   1.000
_cell.angle_alpha   90.00
_cell.angle_beta   90.00
_cell.angle_gamma   90.00
#
_symmetry.space_group_name_H-M   'P 1'
#
loop_
_entity.id
_entity.type
_entity.pdbx_description
1 polymer ?
#
loop_
_entity_poly.entity_id
_entity_poly.type
_entity_poly.pdbx_seq_one_letter_code
_entity_poly.pdbx_strand_id
1 'polypeptide(L)'
;MLKNKNILTNLLNNNKKSFIGTSIIFIAFYWVYNNYIKQIDNKDKDNTENNNENNENNNIVLNKTNDNSNIVKKVKFNNFFKLSNDIKIHVLSTPKECDLILNEFYQSLLLKMNDDKNSSSSSSSSSSSSSSSSSSSSSSSSSSSSSSSSSSPINTNTIIDGADILNQQQITTESNALLFPNCSEINNDGLDFIIGFDAEWSNFNSIDDSTTTTTTTSKYNHKVALIQLSSKNETFLIQVSQMEKIPTSLEQILTDPRLIKVGVAVSQDAATIFQTFSVVTKGCVDLVPIARLTNYEGNGLASLALNVMNVTLDKSNLIRCSHWENKDLTNDQIHYAAADAWVGREIFEIMYNTYKNSKTDPNEKDLIYTLCRPFINTSFKVKVEKSKNNNTGKPNPNKPIKENMLKKTVPDKRVLYDNCLMYSPDDVLLCSISKKKVEWYVSRQLADIIKEEPLSIKLKFQPHGEGHSGDDYYLAHKENICVVCGSTHKILRHSVVPHCYRQYLPEEIKSHSSHDVLLLCCDCHANMDKRAQIMRMMIAKQYNVPLDSENKVYITDNTLLKITKMALIVKNHFYQQQEQQQEEEKTIINEDGSCSSSTNKISNKKYKSNIPEYKLEEMKVEVANYIGKKEIDLKDLDQLIYLNPKQKNENYIPHEKQVMEKVLALGEKGIFEFIRSWRKNFIETVQPKFLSQHWSINKDILNNYKPKNQKPKQIQLQ
;
A
#
# COMPACT_ATOMS: atom_id res chain seq x y z
N MET A 1 -36.97 -9.63 20.49
CA MET A 1 -37.19 -8.69 19.36
C MET A 1 -38.65 -8.68 18.87
N LEU A 2 -39.23 -9.82 18.45
CA LEU A 2 -40.61 -9.86 17.89
C LEU A 2 -41.73 -9.36 18.84
N LYS A 3 -41.63 -9.59 20.16
CA LYS A 3 -42.66 -9.15 21.13
C LYS A 3 -42.81 -7.62 21.28
N ASN A 4 -41.78 -6.83 20.94
CA ASN A 4 -41.82 -5.36 21.08
C ASN A 4 -42.08 -4.61 19.77
N LYS A 5 -42.48 -5.32 18.70
CA LYS A 5 -42.77 -4.71 17.39
C LYS A 5 -43.86 -3.64 17.49
N ASN A 6 -44.89 -3.84 18.31
CA ASN A 6 -45.99 -2.88 18.43
C ASN A 6 -45.56 -1.53 19.03
N ILE A 7 -44.67 -1.53 20.03
CA ILE A 7 -44.16 -0.29 20.65
C ILE A 7 -43.32 0.50 19.63
N LEU A 8 -42.42 -0.18 18.92
CA LEU A 8 -41.56 0.46 17.92
C LEU A 8 -42.36 0.99 16.72
N THR A 9 -43.38 0.25 16.28
CA THR A 9 -44.24 0.65 15.16
C THR A 9 -45.10 1.87 15.51
N ASN A 10 -45.64 1.94 16.73
CA ASN A 10 -46.38 3.12 17.20
C ASN A 10 -45.48 4.36 17.34
N LEU A 11 -44.26 4.20 17.85
CA LEU A 11 -43.29 5.31 17.96
C LEU A 11 -42.85 5.84 16.59
N LEU A 12 -42.65 4.96 15.61
CA LEU A 12 -42.29 5.33 14.23
C LEU A 12 -43.45 5.99 13.46
N ASN A 13 -44.70 5.59 13.75
CA ASN A 13 -45.87 6.16 13.09
C ASN A 13 -46.23 7.55 13.61
N ASN A 14 -46.06 7.83 14.91
CA ASN A 14 -46.49 9.10 15.49
C ASN A 14 -45.49 10.26 15.32
N ASN A 15 -44.20 10.00 15.11
CA ASN A 15 -43.15 11.04 15.14
C ASN A 15 -42.55 11.39 13.78
N LYS A 16 -43.37 11.48 12.73
CA LYS A 16 -42.89 11.85 11.37
C LYS A 16 -42.66 13.35 11.11
N LYS A 17 -42.83 14.25 12.09
CA LYS A 17 -42.64 15.69 11.89
C LYS A 17 -42.12 16.40 13.14
N SER A 18 -40.82 16.27 13.47
CA SER A 18 -40.04 17.23 14.27
C SER A 18 -38.70 16.62 14.68
N PHE A 19 -37.66 17.45 14.78
CA PHE A 19 -36.32 17.17 15.32
C PHE A 19 -36.34 16.47 16.71
N ILE A 20 -37.46 16.57 17.45
CA ILE A 20 -37.69 15.88 18.72
C ILE A 20 -37.81 14.35 18.54
N GLY A 21 -38.20 13.87 17.35
CA GLY A 21 -38.39 12.45 17.07
C GLY A 21 -37.09 11.63 17.12
N THR A 22 -35.94 12.20 16.74
CA THR A 22 -34.65 11.49 16.73
C THR A 22 -34.12 11.23 18.13
N SER A 23 -34.21 12.22 19.04
CA SER A 23 -33.78 12.06 20.44
C SER A 23 -34.60 11.00 21.18
N ILE A 24 -35.92 10.95 20.95
CA ILE A 24 -36.79 9.93 21.55
C ILE A 24 -36.43 8.52 21.04
N ILE A 25 -36.10 8.39 19.75
CA ILE A 25 -35.63 7.13 19.17
C ILE A 25 -34.33 6.67 19.84
N PHE A 26 -33.36 7.56 20.06
CA PHE A 26 -32.10 7.22 20.74
C PHE A 26 -32.33 6.78 22.20
N ILE A 27 -33.18 7.47 22.94
CA ILE A 27 -33.52 7.10 24.33
C ILE A 27 -34.22 5.74 24.36
N ALA A 28 -35.15 5.48 23.44
CA ALA A 28 -35.82 4.19 23.33
C ALA A 28 -34.83 3.06 22.99
N PHE A 29 -33.90 3.28 22.04
CA PHE A 29 -32.85 2.31 21.72
C PHE A 29 -31.93 2.04 22.90
N TYR A 30 -31.48 3.08 23.59
CA TYR A 30 -30.62 2.97 24.77
C TYR A 30 -31.32 2.19 25.90
N TRP A 31 -32.60 2.49 26.16
CA TRP A 31 -33.39 1.81 27.17
C TRP A 31 -33.68 0.34 26.82
N VAL A 32 -34.01 0.04 25.56
CA VAL A 32 -34.20 -1.34 25.09
C VAL A 32 -32.89 -2.13 25.16
N TYR A 33 -31.77 -1.53 24.75
CA TYR A 33 -30.45 -2.15 24.82
C TYR A 33 -30.08 -2.48 26.27
N ASN A 34 -30.20 -1.52 27.19
CA ASN A 34 -29.90 -1.74 28.60
C ASN A 34 -30.80 -2.78 29.27
N ASN A 35 -32.09 -2.83 28.93
CA ASN A 35 -32.99 -3.88 29.44
C ASN A 35 -32.68 -5.25 28.82
N TYR A 36 -32.24 -5.31 27.58
CA TYR A 36 -31.83 -6.56 26.93
C TYR A 36 -30.54 -7.11 27.55
N ILE A 37 -29.54 -6.26 27.80
CA ILE A 37 -28.33 -6.65 28.54
C ILE A 37 -28.69 -7.18 29.93
N LYS A 38 -29.57 -6.50 30.68
CA LYS A 38 -30.06 -6.98 31.99
C LYS A 38 -30.79 -8.34 31.92
N GLN A 39 -31.44 -8.66 30.80
CA GLN A 39 -32.09 -9.96 30.62
C GLN A 39 -31.12 -11.08 30.21
N ILE A 40 -30.09 -10.78 29.42
CA ILE A 40 -28.98 -11.73 29.18
C ILE A 40 -28.32 -12.06 30.51
N ASP A 41 -28.00 -11.04 31.31
CA ASP A 41 -27.41 -11.20 32.64
C ASP A 41 -28.27 -12.02 33.61
N ASN A 42 -29.60 -12.08 33.40
CA ASN A 42 -30.50 -12.90 34.22
C ASN A 42 -30.72 -14.30 33.63
N LYS A 43 -30.71 -14.48 32.30
CA LYS A 43 -30.79 -15.81 31.69
C LYS A 43 -29.52 -16.63 31.88
N ASP A 44 -28.37 -15.97 31.90
CA ASP A 44 -27.11 -16.63 32.21
C ASP A 44 -27.01 -16.97 33.71
N LYS A 45 -27.81 -16.35 34.60
CA LYS A 45 -27.95 -16.81 36.00
C LYS A 45 -28.69 -18.13 36.10
N ASP A 46 -29.82 -18.28 35.40
CA ASP A 46 -30.63 -19.50 35.48
C ASP A 46 -29.97 -20.71 34.78
N ASN A 47 -29.22 -20.49 33.69
CA ASN A 47 -28.55 -21.57 32.95
C ASN A 47 -27.26 -22.08 33.62
N THR A 48 -26.71 -21.34 34.59
CA THR A 48 -25.47 -21.73 35.29
C THR A 48 -25.74 -22.52 36.57
N GLU A 49 -27.00 -22.61 37.03
CA GLU A 49 -27.36 -23.43 38.20
C GLU A 49 -27.37 -24.95 37.91
N ASN A 50 -27.42 -25.38 36.65
CA ASN A 50 -27.53 -26.81 36.32
C ASN A 50 -26.24 -27.51 35.84
N ASN A 51 -25.08 -26.84 35.77
CA ASN A 51 -23.89 -27.42 35.11
C ASN A 51 -22.58 -27.44 35.93
N ASN A 52 -22.61 -27.27 37.26
CA ASN A 52 -21.39 -27.26 38.07
C ASN A 52 -21.38 -28.31 39.20
N GLU A 53 -21.66 -29.58 38.89
CA GLU A 53 -21.35 -30.72 39.78
C GLU A 53 -19.99 -31.38 39.49
N ASN A 54 -19.23 -30.95 38.49
CA ASN A 54 -17.92 -31.54 38.18
C ASN A 54 -16.83 -30.47 38.10
N ASN A 55 -16.25 -30.11 39.25
CA ASN A 55 -14.86 -29.68 39.40
C ASN A 55 -14.57 -29.43 40.88
N GLU A 56 -14.59 -30.52 41.64
CA GLU A 56 -13.91 -30.61 42.94
C GLU A 56 -12.40 -30.68 42.69
N ASN A 57 -11.65 -29.79 43.35
CA ASN A 57 -10.25 -29.93 43.80
C ASN A 57 -9.50 -28.62 43.59
N ASN A 58 -9.71 -27.67 44.52
CA ASN A 58 -8.66 -26.82 45.07
C ASN A 58 -9.18 -26.19 46.37
N ASN A 59 -9.28 -27.05 47.38
CA ASN A 59 -9.50 -26.66 48.77
C ASN A 59 -8.19 -26.09 49.33
N ILE A 60 -8.11 -24.76 49.52
CA ILE A 60 -7.29 -24.18 50.58
C ILE A 60 -8.25 -23.54 51.56
N VAL A 61 -8.44 -24.27 52.65
CA VAL A 61 -9.22 -23.92 53.84
C VAL A 61 -8.45 -22.88 54.63
N LEU A 62 -9.05 -21.71 54.84
CA LEU A 62 -8.68 -20.83 55.95
C LEU A 62 -9.92 -20.50 56.78
N ASN A 63 -9.70 -20.52 58.09
CA ASN A 63 -10.66 -20.73 59.13
C ASN A 63 -11.65 -19.59 59.38
N LYS A 64 -12.88 -20.04 59.67
CA LYS A 64 -13.89 -19.51 60.60
C LYS A 64 -13.42 -18.40 61.56
N THR A 65 -14.10 -17.25 61.50
CA THR A 65 -14.78 -16.63 62.66
C THR A 65 -15.98 -15.83 62.19
N ASN A 66 -17.06 -15.94 62.96
CA ASN A 66 -18.33 -15.25 62.83
C ASN A 66 -18.16 -13.73 62.77
N ASP A 67 -18.85 -13.05 61.86
CA ASP A 67 -19.63 -11.86 62.19
C ASP A 67 -20.64 -11.52 61.08
N ASN A 68 -21.85 -11.19 61.54
CA ASN A 68 -22.99 -10.79 60.74
C ASN A 68 -22.77 -9.39 60.13
N SER A 69 -23.49 -9.13 59.03
CA SER A 69 -23.65 -7.84 58.32
C SER A 69 -22.59 -7.45 57.29
N ASN A 70 -22.74 -8.02 56.08
CA ASN A 70 -22.98 -7.26 54.85
C ASN A 70 -22.90 -8.22 53.67
N ILE A 71 -24.03 -8.46 53.02
CA ILE A 71 -24.11 -9.12 51.72
C ILE A 71 -23.51 -8.15 50.69
N VAL A 72 -22.17 -8.06 50.69
CA VAL A 72 -21.44 -7.56 49.53
C VAL A 72 -21.61 -8.62 48.47
N LYS A 73 -22.58 -8.38 47.60
CA LYS A 73 -22.81 -9.15 46.37
C LYS A 73 -21.45 -9.34 45.70
N LYS A 74 -20.97 -10.59 45.64
CA LYS A 74 -19.81 -10.99 44.83
C LYS A 74 -20.13 -10.65 43.38
N VAL A 75 -19.70 -9.47 42.92
CA VAL A 75 -19.59 -9.15 41.50
C VAL A 75 -18.55 -10.13 40.96
N LYS A 76 -18.98 -11.08 40.11
CA LYS A 76 -18.02 -11.89 39.33
C LYS A 76 -17.29 -10.91 38.41
N PHE A 77 -16.07 -10.55 38.76
CA PHE A 77 -15.19 -9.80 37.88
C PHE A 77 -15.01 -10.61 36.59
N ASN A 78 -15.28 -10.01 35.44
CA ASN A 78 -14.81 -10.56 34.17
C ASN A 78 -13.27 -10.61 34.26
N ASN A 79 -12.68 -11.80 34.22
CA ASN A 79 -11.22 -11.98 34.23
C ASN A 79 -10.66 -11.58 32.86
N PHE A 80 -10.63 -10.28 32.58
CA PHE A 80 -9.90 -9.74 31.44
C PHE A 80 -8.40 -9.94 31.64
N PHE A 81 -7.68 -10.10 30.54
CA PHE A 81 -6.24 -10.20 30.51
C PHE A 81 -5.61 -9.02 31.26
N LYS A 82 -4.63 -9.31 32.11
CA LYS A 82 -3.78 -8.29 32.74
C LYS A 82 -2.34 -8.55 32.35
N LEU A 83 -1.67 -7.53 31.83
CA LEU A 83 -0.23 -7.54 31.59
C LEU A 83 0.52 -7.91 32.88
N SER A 84 1.59 -8.71 32.75
CA SER A 84 2.44 -9.06 33.89
C SER A 84 3.09 -7.80 34.49
N ASN A 85 3.26 -7.77 35.81
CA ASN A 85 3.97 -6.70 36.50
C ASN A 85 5.47 -6.64 36.12
N ASP A 86 6.00 -7.70 35.51
CA ASP A 86 7.38 -7.75 35.02
C ASP A 86 7.57 -6.94 33.71
N ILE A 87 6.48 -6.58 33.03
CA ILE A 87 6.54 -5.76 31.82
C ILE A 87 6.61 -4.29 32.23
N LYS A 88 7.73 -3.63 31.91
CA LYS A 88 7.92 -2.22 32.22
C LYS A 88 7.16 -1.35 31.23
N ILE A 89 6.27 -0.50 31.74
CA ILE A 89 5.49 0.45 30.93
C ILE A 89 6.10 1.85 31.09
N HIS A 90 6.50 2.45 29.97
CA HIS A 90 7.00 3.82 29.89
C HIS A 90 5.90 4.71 29.32
N VAL A 91 5.49 5.75 30.05
CA VAL A 91 4.57 6.77 29.54
C VAL A 91 5.38 8.04 29.25
N LEU A 92 5.52 8.38 27.97
CA LEU A 92 6.43 9.42 27.50
C LEU A 92 5.63 10.58 26.90
N SER A 93 5.86 11.80 27.40
CA SER A 93 5.03 12.97 27.04
C SER A 93 5.82 14.15 26.48
N THR A 94 7.16 14.11 26.56
CA THR A 94 8.02 15.16 26.00
C THR A 94 9.04 14.58 25.00
N PRO A 95 9.47 15.36 23.99
CA PRO A 95 10.49 14.89 23.04
C PRO A 95 11.81 14.50 23.71
N LYS A 96 12.22 15.21 24.77
CA LYS A 96 13.45 14.93 25.52
C LYS A 96 13.41 13.58 26.23
N GLU A 97 12.29 13.24 26.87
CA GLU A 97 12.12 11.93 27.51
C GLU A 97 12.11 10.80 26.48
N CYS A 98 11.43 11.03 25.35
CA CYS A 98 11.41 10.07 24.24
C CYS A 98 12.81 9.81 23.71
N ASP A 99 13.56 10.86 23.38
CA ASP A 99 14.91 10.74 22.83
C ASP A 99 15.93 10.19 23.83
N LEU A 100 15.66 10.23 25.13
CA LEU A 100 16.48 9.53 26.12
C LEU A 100 16.18 8.01 26.10
N ILE A 101 14.91 7.65 26.33
CA ILE A 101 14.50 6.27 26.61
C ILE A 101 14.43 5.43 25.33
N LEU A 102 13.82 5.96 24.26
CA LEU A 102 13.72 5.24 23.00
C LEU A 102 15.06 5.13 22.27
N ASN A 103 15.96 6.11 22.43
CA ASN A 103 17.30 6.00 21.86
C ASN A 103 18.10 4.90 22.58
N GLU A 104 18.05 4.80 23.90
CA GLU A 104 18.67 3.69 24.63
C GLU A 104 18.15 2.33 24.13
N PHE A 105 16.82 2.20 24.03
CA PHE A 105 16.19 1.01 23.47
C PHE A 105 16.66 0.72 22.04
N TYR A 106 16.63 1.72 21.15
CA TYR A 106 17.03 1.56 19.76
C TYR A 106 18.51 1.18 19.61
N GLN A 107 19.41 1.83 20.36
CA GLN A 107 20.84 1.48 20.36
C GLN A 107 21.06 0.04 20.85
N SER A 108 20.30 -0.43 21.84
CA SER A 108 20.39 -1.83 22.29
C SER A 108 20.04 -2.83 21.18
N LEU A 109 19.07 -2.49 20.32
CA LEU A 109 18.74 -3.30 19.15
C LEU A 109 19.83 -3.24 18.09
N LEU A 110 20.40 -2.05 17.82
CA LEU A 110 21.50 -1.90 16.86
C LEU A 110 22.76 -2.69 17.25
N LEU A 111 23.07 -2.78 18.55
CA LEU A 111 24.17 -3.62 19.04
C LEU A 111 23.92 -5.10 18.71
N LYS A 112 22.71 -5.60 18.97
CA LYS A 112 22.29 -6.97 18.62
C LYS A 112 22.29 -7.27 17.12
N MET A 113 22.29 -6.25 16.26
CA MET A 113 22.43 -6.39 14.80
C MET A 113 23.90 -6.48 14.34
N ASN A 114 24.85 -5.94 15.11
CA ASN A 114 26.25 -5.77 14.71
C ASN A 114 27.20 -6.83 15.29
N ASP A 115 26.78 -7.61 16.29
CA ASP A 115 27.64 -8.55 17.03
C ASP A 115 28.15 -9.78 16.23
N ASP A 116 27.84 -9.87 14.94
CA ASP A 116 28.39 -10.93 14.07
C ASP A 116 29.87 -10.72 13.69
N LYS A 117 30.42 -9.49 13.76
CA LYS A 117 31.79 -9.26 13.26
C LYS A 117 32.90 -9.73 14.18
N ASN A 118 32.62 -10.03 15.46
CA ASN A 118 33.66 -10.43 16.42
C ASN A 118 33.63 -11.92 16.81
N SER A 119 32.70 -12.74 16.30
CA SER A 119 32.61 -14.17 16.65
C SER A 119 33.19 -15.12 15.59
N SER A 120 33.64 -14.63 14.43
CA SER A 120 34.30 -15.44 13.39
C SER A 120 35.75 -15.00 13.14
N SER A 121 36.58 -14.96 14.18
CA SER A 121 38.04 -14.89 14.02
C SER A 121 38.77 -15.69 15.11
N SER A 122 38.34 -16.93 15.34
CA SER A 122 39.08 -17.88 16.17
C SER A 122 38.62 -19.32 15.94
N SER A 123 39.01 -19.94 14.82
CA SER A 123 39.31 -21.38 14.72
C SER A 123 39.47 -21.81 13.26
N SER A 124 40.47 -22.68 13.01
CA SER A 124 40.90 -23.29 11.73
C SER A 124 41.56 -22.33 10.73
N SER A 125 42.88 -22.14 10.69
CA SER A 125 44.03 -23.05 10.54
C SER A 125 43.99 -23.94 9.29
N SER A 126 44.99 -23.67 8.42
CA SER A 126 45.84 -24.61 7.68
C SER A 126 45.54 -24.92 6.21
N SER A 127 46.67 -24.97 5.47
CA SER A 127 46.96 -25.54 4.14
C SER A 127 46.55 -24.68 2.92
N SER A 128 47.46 -23.93 2.28
CA SER A 128 48.67 -24.30 1.50
C SER A 128 48.38 -24.65 0.03
N SER A 129 49.10 -23.96 -0.87
CA SER A 129 49.46 -24.27 -2.29
C SER A 129 49.24 -23.01 -3.15
N SER A 130 50.31 -22.25 -3.43
CA SER A 130 51.13 -22.30 -4.65
C SER A 130 50.34 -21.80 -5.89
N SER A 131 50.84 -20.95 -6.79
CA SER A 131 52.19 -20.70 -7.28
C SER A 131 52.10 -19.61 -8.37
N SER A 132 53.27 -19.13 -8.80
CA SER A 132 53.58 -18.37 -10.04
C SER A 132 53.25 -16.87 -10.04
N SER A 133 54.18 -15.91 -9.95
CA SER A 133 55.46 -15.63 -10.65
C SER A 133 55.30 -14.77 -11.91
N SER A 134 56.31 -13.92 -12.13
CA SER A 134 56.59 -13.00 -13.27
C SER A 134 55.91 -11.61 -13.15
N SER A 135 56.63 -10.57 -12.68
CA SER A 135 57.62 -9.72 -13.40
C SER A 135 56.91 -8.77 -14.37
N SER A 136 57.14 -7.46 -14.44
CA SER A 136 58.29 -6.63 -14.05
C SER A 136 57.97 -5.17 -14.39
N SER A 137 58.65 -4.24 -13.70
CA SER A 137 59.06 -2.89 -14.14
C SER A 137 57.96 -1.87 -14.51
N SER A 138 57.92 -0.62 -14.03
CA SER A 138 59.03 0.25 -13.61
C SER A 138 58.46 1.45 -12.83
N SER A 139 59.14 1.81 -11.73
CA SER A 139 59.57 3.17 -11.31
C SER A 139 58.68 4.38 -11.69
N SER A 140 58.34 5.31 -10.79
CA SER A 140 59.25 5.96 -9.82
C SER A 140 58.47 6.81 -8.81
N SER A 141 58.97 6.79 -7.56
CA SER A 141 59.14 7.92 -6.62
C SER A 141 57.92 8.81 -6.29
N SER A 142 57.25 8.63 -5.15
CA SER A 142 57.66 9.00 -3.77
C SER A 142 57.47 10.48 -3.43
N SER A 143 56.50 10.76 -2.56
CA SER A 143 56.74 11.56 -1.34
C SER A 143 55.50 11.48 -0.44
N SER A 144 55.62 10.58 0.52
CA SER A 144 54.92 10.55 1.79
C SER A 144 54.92 11.91 2.48
N SER A 145 53.74 12.42 2.81
CA SER A 145 53.58 13.36 3.92
C SER A 145 52.57 12.75 4.90
N SER A 146 53.14 12.30 6.01
CA SER A 146 52.50 11.70 7.16
C SER A 146 51.52 12.66 7.82
N SER A 147 50.28 12.18 7.94
CA SER A 147 49.39 12.29 9.08
C SER A 147 49.97 13.01 10.31
N SER A 148 49.45 14.21 10.59
CA SER A 148 49.31 14.72 11.95
C SER A 148 47.83 14.99 12.19
N SER A 149 47.25 14.09 12.97
CA SER A 149 45.94 14.17 13.59
C SER A 149 45.80 15.45 14.41
N SER A 150 44.95 16.36 13.95
CA SER A 150 44.36 17.42 14.79
C SER A 150 42.86 17.21 14.82
N SER A 151 42.41 16.60 15.91
CA SER A 151 41.03 16.45 16.34
C SER A 151 40.39 17.83 16.50
N SER A 152 39.55 18.22 15.56
CA SER A 152 38.64 19.36 15.70
C SER A 152 37.21 18.87 15.99
N PRO A 153 36.42 19.63 16.76
CA PRO A 153 35.26 19.10 17.47
C PRO A 153 34.09 18.78 16.54
N ILE A 154 33.43 17.67 16.85
CA ILE A 154 32.24 17.14 16.17
C ILE A 154 31.12 18.19 16.23
N ASN A 155 30.79 18.77 15.08
CA ASN A 155 29.69 19.71 14.91
C ASN A 155 28.35 18.96 14.99
N THR A 156 27.60 19.17 16.06
CA THR A 156 26.38 18.43 16.45
C THR A 156 25.11 18.76 15.65
N ASN A 157 25.21 19.33 14.44
CA ASN A 157 24.05 19.76 13.66
C ASN A 157 23.83 19.00 12.34
N THR A 158 24.38 17.79 12.19
CA THR A 158 24.01 16.92 11.06
C THR A 158 23.11 15.81 11.57
N ILE A 159 21.84 15.84 11.14
CA ILE A 159 20.87 14.77 11.34
C ILE A 159 21.37 13.58 10.50
N ILE A 160 21.96 12.58 11.16
CA ILE A 160 22.51 11.39 10.52
C ILE A 160 21.39 10.33 10.48
N ASP A 161 20.89 10.04 9.28
CA ASP A 161 20.02 8.90 9.00
C ASP A 161 20.78 7.59 9.31
N GLY A 162 20.12 6.60 9.92
CA GLY A 162 20.72 5.28 10.19
C GLY A 162 21.23 4.57 8.94
N ALA A 163 20.80 5.01 7.75
CA ALA A 163 21.37 4.57 6.47
C ALA A 163 22.83 5.04 6.23
N ASP A 164 23.28 6.13 6.87
CA ASP A 164 24.58 6.77 6.60
C ASP A 164 25.74 6.28 7.50
N ILE A 165 25.45 5.54 8.58
CA ILE A 165 26.51 4.97 9.46
C ILE A 165 27.39 3.94 8.71
N LEU A 166 26.98 3.48 7.53
CA LEU A 166 27.75 2.53 6.72
C LEU A 166 28.77 3.16 5.77
N ASN A 167 28.84 4.49 5.62
CA ASN A 167 29.72 5.11 4.61
C ASN A 167 31.10 5.58 5.10
N GLN A 168 31.49 5.32 6.35
CA GLN A 168 32.81 5.74 6.87
C GLN A 168 33.89 4.66 6.96
N GLN A 169 33.69 3.46 6.40
CA GLN A 169 34.76 2.46 6.35
C GLN A 169 35.02 1.97 4.91
N GLN A 170 36.28 2.11 4.52
CA GLN A 170 36.86 1.70 3.24
C GLN A 170 36.51 0.26 2.86
N ILE A 171 36.07 0.10 1.60
CA ILE A 171 36.40 -0.99 0.66
C ILE A 171 36.11 -2.42 1.15
N THR A 172 35.06 -3.02 0.60
CA THR A 172 35.15 -4.26 -0.21
C THR A 172 33.92 -4.34 -1.13
N THR A 173 34.19 -4.64 -2.40
CA THR A 173 33.23 -4.99 -3.44
C THR A 173 32.50 -6.30 -3.08
N GLU A 174 31.22 -6.38 -3.46
CA GLU A 174 30.28 -7.51 -3.34
C GLU A 174 29.38 -7.49 -2.07
N SER A 175 28.07 -7.35 -2.30
CA SER A 175 26.95 -7.38 -1.31
C SER A 175 26.75 -6.15 -0.39
N ASN A 176 26.27 -5.06 -0.99
CA ASN A 176 25.58 -3.99 -0.26
C ASN A 176 24.34 -4.51 0.49
N ALA A 177 24.35 -4.28 1.81
CA ALA A 177 23.21 -4.13 2.74
C ALA A 177 22.25 -5.32 2.91
N LEU A 178 22.44 -6.06 4.01
CA LEU A 178 21.38 -6.82 4.65
C LEU A 178 20.22 -5.85 5.00
N LEU A 179 19.10 -5.89 4.26
CA LEU A 179 17.88 -5.14 4.60
C LEU A 179 17.28 -5.62 5.93
N PHE A 180 17.55 -6.88 6.29
CA PHE A 180 17.16 -7.51 7.54
C PHE A 180 18.41 -7.96 8.29
N PRO A 181 18.48 -7.73 9.62
CA PRO A 181 19.62 -8.18 10.41
C PRO A 181 19.70 -9.70 10.40
N ASN A 182 20.90 -10.22 10.63
CA ASN A 182 21.12 -11.65 10.76
C ASN A 182 20.40 -12.19 12.00
N CYS A 183 19.69 -13.30 11.85
CA CYS A 183 19.05 -13.98 12.96
C CYS A 183 20.05 -14.94 13.64
N SER A 184 20.24 -14.79 14.95
CA SER A 184 21.13 -15.63 15.75
C SER A 184 20.57 -15.83 17.17
N GLU A 185 21.14 -16.77 17.92
CA GLU A 185 20.73 -17.03 19.30
C GLU A 185 20.83 -15.76 20.18
N ILE A 186 21.81 -14.89 19.92
CA ILE A 186 22.04 -13.63 20.67
C ILE A 186 20.83 -12.69 20.58
N ASN A 187 20.14 -12.68 19.44
CA ASN A 187 18.98 -11.81 19.19
C ASN A 187 17.65 -12.59 19.13
N ASN A 188 17.62 -13.74 19.80
CA ASN A 188 16.46 -14.64 19.87
C ASN A 188 15.97 -15.07 18.47
N ASP A 189 16.88 -15.48 17.59
CA ASP A 189 16.57 -15.82 16.18
C ASP A 189 15.81 -14.70 15.46
N GLY A 190 16.13 -13.44 15.77
CA GLY A 190 15.51 -12.24 15.21
C GLY A 190 14.23 -11.77 15.91
N LEU A 191 13.70 -12.48 16.92
CA LEU A 191 12.50 -12.08 17.67
C LEU A 191 12.67 -10.75 18.43
N ASP A 192 13.91 -10.35 18.73
CA ASP A 192 14.19 -9.05 19.35
C ASP A 192 13.88 -7.87 18.42
N PHE A 193 13.85 -8.09 17.11
CA PHE A 193 13.54 -7.07 16.10
C PHE A 193 12.04 -7.01 15.77
N ILE A 194 11.22 -7.81 16.43
CA ILE A 194 9.76 -7.78 16.33
C ILE A 194 9.20 -6.89 17.43
N ILE A 195 8.56 -5.79 17.01
CA ILE A 195 7.99 -4.76 17.85
C ILE A 195 6.46 -4.78 17.70
N GLY A 196 5.74 -5.00 18.80
CA GLY A 196 4.31 -4.78 18.85
C GLY A 196 4.01 -3.30 18.59
N PHE A 197 3.04 -3.01 17.73
CA PHE A 197 2.78 -1.66 17.25
C PHE A 197 1.28 -1.42 17.12
N ASP A 198 0.83 -0.30 17.68
CA ASP A 198 -0.54 0.19 17.59
C ASP A 198 -0.54 1.73 17.66
N ALA A 199 -1.71 2.35 17.44
CA ALA A 199 -1.90 3.77 17.73
C ALA A 199 -3.32 4.10 18.19
N GLU A 200 -3.46 5.03 19.13
CA GLU A 200 -4.75 5.62 19.51
C GLU A 200 -4.90 7.03 18.94
N TRP A 201 -6.12 7.35 18.51
CA TRP A 201 -6.41 8.56 17.73
C TRP A 201 -7.26 9.55 18.53
N SER A 202 -7.12 10.85 18.24
CA SER A 202 -7.86 11.89 18.95
C SER A 202 -9.34 11.93 18.57
N ASN A 203 -10.17 12.34 19.53
CA ASN A 203 -11.59 12.59 19.32
C ASN A 203 -11.81 13.93 18.60
N PHE A 204 -12.38 13.92 17.39
CA PHE A 204 -12.54 15.13 16.55
C PHE A 204 -13.60 16.14 17.06
N ASN A 205 -14.29 15.87 18.17
CA ASN A 205 -15.31 16.77 18.68
C ASN A 205 -14.77 17.95 19.52
N SER A 206 -13.45 18.14 19.60
CA SER A 206 -12.82 19.22 20.37
C SER A 206 -11.95 20.15 19.50
N ILE A 207 -12.54 20.79 18.48
CA ILE A 207 -12.10 22.13 18.00
C ILE A 207 -13.38 22.89 17.59
N ASP A 208 -13.73 23.88 18.39
CA ASP A 208 -14.60 24.99 18.01
C ASP A 208 -13.88 25.80 16.92
N ASP A 209 -14.18 25.53 15.64
CA ASP A 209 -13.89 26.50 14.59
C ASP A 209 -15.21 26.98 14.00
N SER A 210 -15.71 28.07 14.57
CA SER A 210 -16.90 28.78 14.12
C SER A 210 -16.70 29.52 12.77
N THR A 211 -15.61 29.25 12.02
CA THR A 211 -15.29 30.03 10.81
C THR A 211 -15.01 29.27 9.52
N THR A 212 -15.51 28.04 9.31
CA THR A 212 -15.50 27.49 7.94
C THR A 212 -16.75 26.70 7.52
N THR A 213 -17.72 27.42 6.93
CA THR A 213 -18.73 26.85 6.03
C THR A 213 -18.07 26.42 4.71
N THR A 214 -17.48 25.22 4.68
CA THR A 214 -17.21 24.52 3.42
C THR A 214 -17.76 23.10 3.49
N THR A 215 -18.91 22.92 2.84
CA THR A 215 -19.50 21.63 2.48
C THR A 215 -18.60 20.90 1.49
N THR A 216 -17.48 20.37 1.98
CA THR A 216 -16.68 19.37 1.30
C THR A 216 -16.37 18.31 2.32
N THR A 217 -16.79 17.08 2.02
CA THR A 217 -16.51 15.86 2.78
C THR A 217 -15.02 15.76 3.14
N SER A 218 -14.62 16.36 4.26
CA SER A 218 -13.31 16.16 4.89
C SER A 218 -13.34 14.75 5.48
N LYS A 219 -13.02 13.79 4.62
CA LYS A 219 -12.83 12.39 4.98
C LYS A 219 -11.80 12.32 6.11
N TYR A 220 -12.25 11.98 7.32
CA TYR A 220 -11.44 11.44 8.42
C TYR A 220 -10.09 12.15 8.67
N ASN A 221 -10.11 13.31 9.32
CA ASN A 221 -8.89 13.97 9.84
C ASN A 221 -8.62 13.57 11.31
N HIS A 222 -8.65 12.28 11.65
CA HIS A 222 -8.18 11.86 12.97
C HIS A 222 -6.67 12.09 13.04
N LYS A 223 -6.21 12.80 14.08
CA LYS A 223 -4.77 12.91 14.38
C LYS A 223 -4.39 11.77 15.31
N VAL A 224 -3.20 11.23 15.17
CA VAL A 224 -2.67 10.28 16.15
C VAL A 224 -2.41 11.00 17.48
N ALA A 225 -2.88 10.43 18.58
CA ALA A 225 -2.71 10.98 19.92
C ALA A 225 -1.62 10.23 20.71
N LEU A 226 -1.63 8.91 20.62
CA LEU A 226 -0.71 8.02 21.33
C LEU A 226 -0.18 6.98 20.34
N ILE A 227 1.13 6.77 20.31
CA ILE A 227 1.76 5.66 19.58
C ILE A 227 2.23 4.64 20.60
N GLN A 228 1.95 3.35 20.37
CA GLN A 228 2.41 2.27 21.24
C GLN A 228 3.47 1.42 20.54
N LEU A 229 4.56 1.14 21.26
CA LEU A 229 5.61 0.23 20.83
C LEU A 229 5.88 -0.78 21.94
N SER A 230 5.98 -2.06 21.63
CA SER A 230 6.21 -3.09 22.64
C SER A 230 7.28 -4.11 22.23
N SER A 231 8.26 -4.27 23.09
CA SER A 231 9.22 -5.38 23.06
C SER A 231 8.70 -6.52 23.94
N LYS A 232 9.51 -7.57 24.13
CA LYS A 232 9.16 -8.66 25.05
C LYS A 232 8.94 -8.18 26.49
N ASN A 233 9.78 -7.26 26.95
CA ASN A 233 9.91 -6.92 28.38
C ASN A 233 9.49 -5.48 28.69
N GLU A 234 9.40 -4.61 27.69
CA GLU A 234 9.06 -3.19 27.89
C GLU A 234 8.09 -2.69 26.82
N THR A 235 7.16 -1.81 27.23
CA THR A 235 6.20 -1.14 26.37
C THR A 235 6.30 0.37 26.52
N PHE A 236 6.26 1.10 25.41
CA PHE A 236 6.40 2.54 25.33
C PHE A 236 5.09 3.15 24.83
N LEU A 237 4.48 4.00 25.65
CA LEU A 237 3.28 4.77 25.35
C LEU A 237 3.70 6.21 25.09
N ILE A 238 3.84 6.59 23.81
CA ILE A 238 4.34 7.90 23.41
C ILE A 238 3.18 8.84 23.08
N GLN A 239 2.90 9.79 23.98
CA GLN A 239 1.81 10.77 23.85
C GLN A 239 2.16 11.87 22.85
N VAL A 240 2.22 11.50 21.57
CA VAL A 240 2.61 12.40 20.47
C VAL A 240 1.67 13.60 20.27
N SER A 241 0.43 13.57 20.77
CA SER A 241 -0.44 14.76 20.80
C SER A 241 0.10 15.88 21.68
N GLN A 242 0.96 15.57 22.66
CA GLN A 242 1.58 16.56 23.55
C GLN A 242 2.84 17.20 22.94
N MET A 243 3.17 16.86 21.69
CA MET A 243 4.43 17.25 21.05
C MET A 243 4.15 17.99 19.73
N GLU A 244 4.88 19.08 19.49
CA GLU A 244 4.78 19.83 18.22
C GLU A 244 5.38 19.04 17.04
N LYS A 245 6.43 18.26 17.32
CA LYS A 245 7.15 17.44 16.36
C LYS A 245 7.32 16.04 16.93
N ILE A 246 7.39 15.06 16.04
CA ILE A 246 7.72 13.69 16.43
C ILE A 246 9.17 13.64 16.98
N PRO A 247 9.44 12.91 18.07
CA PRO A 247 10.79 12.71 18.59
C PRO A 247 11.70 12.01 17.57
N THR A 248 12.99 12.36 17.55
CA THR A 248 13.96 11.84 16.57
C THR A 248 14.13 10.33 16.71
N SER A 249 14.26 9.85 17.94
CA SER A 249 14.38 8.42 18.28
C SER A 249 13.17 7.60 17.82
N LEU A 250 11.96 8.15 17.99
CA LEU A 250 10.74 7.52 17.51
C LEU A 250 10.71 7.45 15.98
N GLU A 251 11.05 8.55 15.29
CA GLU A 251 11.15 8.55 13.83
C GLU A 251 12.16 7.52 13.32
N GLN A 252 13.33 7.41 13.95
CA GLN A 252 14.33 6.39 13.62
C GLN A 252 13.76 4.97 13.75
N ILE A 253 13.10 4.65 14.87
CA ILE A 253 12.47 3.34 15.06
C ILE A 253 11.39 3.08 14.02
N LEU A 254 10.48 4.04 13.77
CA LEU A 254 9.37 3.89 12.83
C LEU A 254 9.85 3.69 11.39
N THR A 255 10.90 4.40 10.99
CA THR A 255 11.43 4.41 9.61
C THR A 255 12.47 3.32 9.34
N ASP A 256 12.98 2.64 10.36
CA ASP A 256 13.90 1.52 10.21
C ASP A 256 13.18 0.25 9.70
N PRO A 257 13.44 -0.22 8.46
CA PRO A 257 12.81 -1.42 7.92
C PRO A 257 13.30 -2.73 8.54
N ARG A 258 14.43 -2.70 9.29
CA ARG A 258 14.97 -3.88 10.00
C ARG A 258 14.10 -4.26 11.18
N LEU A 259 13.40 -3.30 11.76
CA LEU A 259 12.45 -3.50 12.85
C LEU A 259 11.06 -3.75 12.29
N ILE A 260 10.50 -4.94 12.54
CA ILE A 260 9.17 -5.33 12.07
C ILE A 260 8.13 -4.90 13.09
N LYS A 261 7.16 -4.10 12.65
CA LYS A 261 6.06 -3.57 13.48
C LYS A 261 4.83 -4.45 13.28
N VAL A 262 4.47 -5.26 14.27
CA VAL A 262 3.37 -6.22 14.19
C VAL A 262 2.15 -5.74 14.97
N GLY A 263 0.96 -5.99 14.43
CA GLY A 263 -0.30 -5.63 15.07
C GLY A 263 -1.49 -5.93 14.16
N VAL A 264 -2.69 -5.55 14.57
CA VAL A 264 -3.90 -5.69 13.75
C VAL A 264 -4.24 -4.36 13.10
N ALA A 265 -4.47 -4.35 11.79
CA ALA A 265 -4.80 -3.15 11.03
C ALA A 265 -3.72 -2.05 11.04
N VAL A 266 -2.47 -2.38 11.43
CA VAL A 266 -1.30 -1.47 11.53
C VAL A 266 -1.06 -0.53 10.34
N SER A 267 -1.53 -0.91 9.15
CA SER A 267 -1.47 -0.04 7.97
C SER A 267 -2.34 1.23 8.11
N GLN A 268 -3.39 1.21 8.93
CA GLN A 268 -4.23 2.37 9.23
C GLN A 268 -3.50 3.30 10.20
N ASP A 269 -2.83 2.76 11.20
CA ASP A 269 -2.05 3.53 12.17
C ASP A 269 -0.86 4.19 11.49
N ALA A 270 -0.10 3.43 10.68
CA ALA A 270 0.98 3.97 9.87
C ALA A 270 0.50 5.09 8.91
N ALA A 271 -0.68 4.93 8.29
CA ALA A 271 -1.24 5.96 7.42
C ALA A 271 -1.64 7.23 8.20
N THR A 272 -2.18 7.07 9.41
CA THR A 272 -2.59 8.18 10.29
C THR A 272 -1.37 8.92 10.85
N ILE A 273 -0.31 8.21 11.21
CA ILE A 273 0.99 8.79 11.60
C ILE A 273 1.58 9.57 10.43
N PHE A 274 1.58 9.00 9.22
CA PHE A 274 2.04 9.72 8.03
C PHE A 274 1.22 11.00 7.80
N GLN A 275 -0.10 10.94 7.92
CA GLN A 275 -0.96 12.11 7.76
C GLN A 275 -0.68 13.19 8.82
N THR A 276 -0.38 12.79 10.05
CA THR A 276 -0.15 13.71 11.18
C THR A 276 1.25 14.31 11.17
N PHE A 277 2.28 13.50 10.95
CA PHE A 277 3.69 13.87 11.12
C PHE A 277 4.55 13.78 9.85
N SER A 278 3.98 13.32 8.73
CA SER A 278 4.74 13.03 7.49
C SER A 278 5.82 11.97 7.65
N VAL A 279 5.72 11.09 8.66
CA VAL A 279 6.66 9.98 8.89
C VAL A 279 6.13 8.70 8.24
N VAL A 280 6.97 8.06 7.43
CA VAL A 280 6.65 6.77 6.80
C VAL A 280 7.09 5.63 7.70
N THR A 281 6.13 4.97 8.34
CA THR A 281 6.42 3.75 9.12
C THR A 281 6.74 2.58 8.19
N LYS A 282 7.94 2.02 8.33
CA LYS A 282 8.43 0.84 7.59
C LYS A 282 8.36 -0.40 8.48
N GLY A 283 8.28 -1.57 7.84
CA GLY A 283 8.28 -2.86 8.54
C GLY A 283 6.92 -3.30 9.08
N CYS A 284 5.81 -2.64 8.72
CA CYS A 284 4.48 -2.98 9.24
C CYS A 284 4.00 -4.36 8.73
N VAL A 285 3.57 -5.25 9.61
CA VAL A 285 3.05 -6.58 9.29
C VAL A 285 1.74 -6.81 10.04
N ASP A 286 0.65 -7.01 9.30
CA ASP A 286 -0.66 -7.32 9.89
C ASP A 286 -0.69 -8.78 10.37
N LEU A 287 -1.20 -9.01 11.57
CA LEU A 287 -1.27 -10.35 12.19
C LEU A 287 -2.30 -11.28 11.54
N VAL A 288 -3.37 -10.76 10.95
CA VAL A 288 -4.48 -11.60 10.44
C VAL A 288 -4.04 -12.50 9.27
N PRO A 289 -3.29 -12.03 8.26
CA PRO A 289 -2.71 -12.92 7.24
C PRO A 289 -1.83 -14.03 7.82
N ILE A 290 -1.03 -13.72 8.86
CA ILE A 290 -0.16 -14.71 9.50
C ILE A 290 -1.01 -15.74 10.24
N ALA A 291 -2.03 -15.32 10.98
CA ALA A 291 -2.97 -16.23 11.66
C ALA A 291 -3.58 -17.24 10.68
N ARG A 292 -4.01 -16.77 9.49
CA ARG A 292 -4.54 -17.65 8.45
C ARG A 292 -3.50 -18.62 7.90
N LEU A 293 -2.25 -18.18 7.76
CA LEU A 293 -1.14 -19.03 7.30
C LEU A 293 -0.81 -20.12 8.32
N THR A 294 -1.01 -19.83 9.61
CA THR A 294 -0.73 -20.73 10.74
C THR A 294 -1.98 -21.42 11.28
N ASN A 295 -3.10 -21.36 10.54
CA ASN A 295 -4.39 -21.99 10.86
C ASN A 295 -5.08 -21.51 12.15
N TYR A 296 -4.76 -20.31 12.63
CA TYR A 296 -5.52 -19.63 13.68
C TYR A 296 -6.65 -18.79 13.09
N GLU A 297 -7.75 -18.71 13.82
CA GLU A 297 -8.89 -17.88 13.47
C GLU A 297 -8.83 -16.51 14.17
N GLY A 298 -9.38 -15.48 13.53
CA GLY A 298 -9.49 -14.15 14.10
C GLY A 298 -9.32 -13.06 13.06
N ASN A 299 -10.06 -11.97 13.21
CA ASN A 299 -9.99 -10.80 12.31
C ASN A 299 -9.73 -9.48 13.04
N GLY A 300 -9.74 -9.51 14.37
CA GLY A 300 -9.41 -8.40 15.26
C GLY A 300 -8.48 -8.86 16.38
N LEU A 301 -7.78 -7.93 17.04
CA LEU A 301 -6.79 -8.27 18.07
C LEU A 301 -7.37 -9.17 19.17
N ALA A 302 -8.52 -8.79 19.73
CA ALA A 302 -9.16 -9.59 20.77
C ALA A 302 -9.63 -10.99 20.31
N SER A 303 -9.98 -11.18 19.04
CA SER A 303 -10.30 -12.53 18.53
C SER A 303 -9.04 -13.38 18.36
N LEU A 304 -7.94 -12.77 17.93
CA LEU A 304 -6.65 -13.44 17.85
C LEU A 304 -6.13 -13.78 19.25
N ALA A 305 -6.22 -12.85 20.20
CA ALA A 305 -5.84 -13.10 21.59
C ALA A 305 -6.59 -14.29 22.20
N LEU A 306 -7.90 -14.40 21.93
CA LEU A 306 -8.69 -15.55 22.37
C LEU A 306 -8.26 -16.85 21.68
N ASN A 307 -8.07 -16.84 20.36
CA ASN A 307 -7.82 -18.07 19.61
C ASN A 307 -6.36 -18.54 19.60
N VAL A 308 -5.41 -17.63 19.86
CA VAL A 308 -3.96 -17.91 19.84
C VAL A 308 -3.42 -18.04 21.26
N MET A 309 -3.83 -17.16 22.18
CA MET A 309 -3.33 -17.12 23.57
C MET A 309 -4.34 -17.61 24.60
N ASN A 310 -5.60 -17.87 24.21
CA ASN A 310 -6.69 -18.19 25.14
C ASN A 310 -6.94 -17.11 26.22
N VAL A 311 -6.77 -15.83 25.86
CA VAL A 311 -7.02 -14.69 26.75
C VAL A 311 -8.12 -13.77 26.22
N THR A 312 -8.88 -13.16 27.13
CA THR A 312 -9.94 -12.21 26.78
C THR A 312 -9.46 -10.77 27.02
N LEU A 313 -9.34 -9.97 25.95
CA LEU A 313 -9.04 -8.55 26.07
C LEU A 313 -10.29 -7.74 26.42
N ASP A 314 -10.12 -6.65 27.17
CA ASP A 314 -11.19 -5.70 27.40
C ASP A 314 -11.56 -4.98 26.09
N LYS A 315 -12.86 -4.94 25.79
CA LYS A 315 -13.42 -4.27 24.59
C LYS A 315 -14.24 -3.03 24.96
N SER A 316 -14.05 -2.51 26.17
CA SER A 316 -14.78 -1.35 26.66
C SER A 316 -14.62 -0.18 25.71
N ASN A 317 -15.71 0.19 25.03
CA ASN A 317 -15.75 1.40 24.22
C ASN A 317 -15.50 2.66 25.07
N LEU A 318 -15.71 2.60 26.39
CA LEU A 318 -15.42 3.72 27.29
C LEU A 318 -13.92 4.03 27.37
N ILE A 319 -13.07 3.02 27.24
CA ILE A 319 -11.60 3.19 27.20
C ILE A 319 -11.15 3.39 25.76
N ARG A 320 -11.55 2.49 24.84
CA ARG A 320 -11.10 2.51 23.44
C ARG A 320 -11.48 3.79 22.69
N CYS A 321 -12.63 4.39 22.98
CA CYS A 321 -13.07 5.66 22.36
C CYS A 321 -12.91 6.86 23.32
N SER A 322 -12.06 6.74 24.34
CA SER A 322 -11.81 7.79 25.33
C SER A 322 -10.99 8.95 24.74
N HIS A 323 -10.79 10.00 25.55
CA HIS A 323 -9.96 11.14 25.21
C HIS A 323 -8.47 10.80 25.35
N TRP A 324 -7.90 10.23 24.29
CA TRP A 324 -6.48 9.87 24.23
C TRP A 324 -5.56 11.08 24.11
N GLU A 325 -6.11 12.26 23.79
CA GLU A 325 -5.40 13.55 23.78
C GLU A 325 -5.15 14.13 25.18
N ASN A 326 -5.69 13.52 26.23
CA ASN A 326 -5.51 13.99 27.60
C ASN A 326 -4.03 13.99 28.00
N LYS A 327 -3.60 15.01 28.72
CA LYS A 327 -2.23 15.14 29.22
C LYS A 327 -1.84 14.00 30.17
N ASP A 328 -2.77 13.65 31.05
CA ASP A 328 -2.63 12.59 32.04
C ASP A 328 -3.53 11.43 31.63
N LEU A 329 -2.93 10.28 31.33
CA LEU A 329 -3.65 9.05 31.04
C LEU A 329 -4.08 8.37 32.35
N THR A 330 -5.30 7.83 32.37
CA THR A 330 -5.75 6.99 33.49
C THR A 330 -5.03 5.65 33.51
N ASN A 331 -4.98 4.99 34.68
CA ASN A 331 -4.38 3.64 34.78
C ASN A 331 -5.03 2.63 33.82
N ASP A 332 -6.35 2.74 33.60
CA ASP A 332 -7.08 1.87 32.69
C ASP A 332 -6.68 2.13 31.22
N GLN A 333 -6.49 3.40 30.82
CA GLN A 333 -5.97 3.77 29.49
C GLN A 333 -4.53 3.30 29.29
N ILE A 334 -3.67 3.50 30.29
CA ILE A 334 -2.27 3.05 30.26
C ILE A 334 -2.21 1.53 30.08
N HIS A 335 -2.98 0.79 30.87
CA HIS A 335 -3.03 -0.67 30.81
C HIS A 335 -3.56 -1.16 29.46
N TYR A 336 -4.68 -0.59 29.00
CA TYR A 336 -5.29 -0.93 27.71
C TYR A 336 -4.30 -0.74 26.56
N ALA A 337 -3.69 0.45 26.44
CA ALA A 337 -2.78 0.77 25.36
C ALA A 337 -1.50 -0.09 25.41
N ALA A 338 -0.97 -0.35 26.61
CA ALA A 338 0.20 -1.22 26.75
C ALA A 338 -0.12 -2.67 26.37
N ALA A 339 -1.28 -3.18 26.78
CA ALA A 339 -1.72 -4.52 26.46
C ALA A 339 -1.94 -4.71 24.95
N ASP A 340 -2.55 -3.75 24.24
CA ASP A 340 -2.86 -3.90 22.81
C ASP A 340 -1.58 -4.07 21.96
N ALA A 341 -0.53 -3.29 22.24
CA ALA A 341 0.76 -3.44 21.56
C ALA A 341 1.50 -4.73 21.97
N TRP A 342 1.57 -5.03 23.27
CA TRP A 342 2.30 -6.21 23.77
C TRP A 342 1.65 -7.52 23.31
N VAL A 343 0.33 -7.63 23.43
CA VAL A 343 -0.43 -8.81 22.98
C VAL A 343 -0.28 -9.02 21.48
N GLY A 344 -0.22 -7.94 20.68
CA GLY A 344 0.08 -8.04 19.25
C GLY A 344 1.43 -8.71 18.96
N ARG A 345 2.47 -8.37 19.73
CA ARG A 345 3.80 -9.00 19.65
C ARG A 345 3.77 -10.48 20.05
N GLU A 346 3.14 -10.81 21.17
CA GLU A 346 3.12 -12.19 21.68
C GLU A 346 2.30 -13.14 20.80
N ILE A 347 1.19 -12.66 20.23
CA ILE A 347 0.44 -13.38 19.20
C ILE A 347 1.36 -13.72 18.02
N PHE A 348 2.18 -12.76 17.57
CA PHE A 348 3.16 -13.02 16.51
C PHE A 348 4.15 -14.13 16.91
N GLU A 349 4.73 -14.07 18.11
CA GLU A 349 5.72 -15.05 18.58
C GLU A 349 5.14 -16.48 18.60
N ILE A 350 3.93 -16.65 19.12
CA ILE A 350 3.24 -17.97 19.12
C ILE A 350 2.97 -18.48 17.70
N MET A 351 2.49 -17.60 16.81
CA MET A 351 2.26 -17.97 15.41
C MET A 351 3.56 -18.27 14.67
N TYR A 352 4.63 -17.51 14.92
CA TYR A 352 5.96 -17.77 14.39
C TYR A 352 6.48 -19.13 14.84
N ASN A 353 6.35 -19.48 16.13
CA ASN A 353 6.73 -20.79 16.63
C ASN A 353 5.91 -21.92 16.00
N THR A 354 4.60 -21.70 15.80
CA THR A 354 3.74 -22.63 15.06
C THR A 354 4.23 -22.83 13.62
N TYR A 355 4.59 -21.74 12.93
CA TYR A 355 5.16 -21.77 11.59
C TYR A 355 6.52 -22.47 11.54
N LYS A 356 7.44 -22.12 12.45
CA LYS A 356 8.78 -22.73 12.59
C LYS A 356 8.68 -24.24 12.75
N ASN A 357 7.80 -24.71 13.62
CA ASN A 357 7.55 -26.14 13.84
C ASN A 357 6.89 -26.87 12.66
N SER A 358 6.28 -26.13 11.72
CA SER A 358 5.70 -26.71 10.49
C SER A 358 6.71 -26.89 9.35
N LYS A 359 7.93 -26.33 9.48
CA LYS A 359 8.95 -26.39 8.44
C LYS A 359 9.75 -27.69 8.48
N THR A 360 10.19 -28.12 7.29
CA THR A 360 11.11 -29.24 7.13
C THR A 360 12.48 -28.95 7.73
N ASP A 361 12.92 -27.69 7.65
CA ASP A 361 14.09 -27.16 8.35
C ASP A 361 13.64 -26.04 9.29
N PRO A 362 13.41 -26.33 10.58
CA PRO A 362 13.10 -25.31 11.59
C PRO A 362 14.24 -24.31 11.82
N ASN A 363 15.47 -24.63 11.40
CA ASN A 363 16.66 -23.78 11.56
C ASN A 363 17.01 -23.04 10.26
N GLU A 364 16.05 -22.92 9.33
CA GLU A 364 16.20 -22.09 8.13
C GLU A 364 16.65 -20.68 8.56
N LYS A 365 17.78 -20.23 8.00
CA LYS A 365 18.33 -18.92 8.31
C LYS A 365 17.32 -17.82 7.96
N ASP A 366 17.18 -16.84 8.86
CA ASP A 366 16.29 -15.68 8.69
C ASP A 366 14.80 -16.04 8.48
N LEU A 367 14.37 -17.21 8.98
CA LEU A 367 13.01 -17.74 8.82
C LEU A 367 11.91 -16.75 9.23
N ILE A 368 12.17 -15.93 10.26
CA ILE A 368 11.25 -14.89 10.73
C ILE A 368 10.99 -13.83 9.65
N TYR A 369 12.02 -13.41 8.92
CA TYR A 369 11.89 -12.47 7.80
C TYR A 369 11.29 -13.15 6.58
N THR A 370 11.58 -14.44 6.35
CA THR A 370 10.92 -15.24 5.33
C THR A 370 9.40 -15.30 5.56
N LEU A 371 8.94 -15.46 6.81
CA LEU A 371 7.53 -15.41 7.19
C LEU A 371 6.92 -14.03 6.94
N CYS A 372 7.59 -12.96 7.37
CA CYS A 372 7.08 -11.60 7.31
C CYS A 372 7.03 -11.04 5.88
N ARG A 373 8.01 -11.39 5.03
CA ARG A 373 8.28 -10.75 3.73
C ARG A 373 7.04 -10.56 2.83
N PRO A 374 6.13 -11.53 2.67
CA PRO A 374 4.92 -11.34 1.86
C PRO A 374 3.97 -10.25 2.39
N PHE A 375 4.06 -9.92 3.68
CA PHE A 375 3.11 -9.08 4.41
C PHE A 375 3.66 -7.69 4.76
N ILE A 376 4.98 -7.46 4.63
CA ILE A 376 5.60 -6.17 4.98
C ILE A 376 5.01 -5.02 4.17
N ASN A 377 4.47 -4.04 4.89
CA ASN A 377 3.78 -2.84 4.41
C ASN A 377 2.62 -3.14 3.44
N THR A 378 2.08 -4.36 3.47
CA THR A 378 0.95 -4.76 2.64
C THR A 378 -0.35 -4.37 3.32
N SER A 379 -1.19 -3.55 2.66
CA SER A 379 -2.53 -3.27 3.18
C SER A 379 -3.37 -4.55 3.20
N PHE A 380 -3.87 -4.92 4.37
CA PHE A 380 -4.83 -5.98 4.56
C PHE A 380 -6.21 -5.40 4.89
N LYS A 381 -7.26 -5.89 4.24
CA LYS A 381 -8.64 -5.55 4.57
C LYS A 381 -9.42 -6.83 4.80
N VAL A 382 -9.94 -7.00 6.02
CA VAL A 382 -10.89 -8.06 6.34
C VAL A 382 -12.13 -7.85 5.47
N LYS A 383 -12.35 -8.75 4.50
CA LYS A 383 -13.63 -8.83 3.82
C LYS A 383 -14.61 -9.47 4.80
N VAL A 384 -15.43 -8.65 5.47
CA VAL A 384 -16.59 -9.18 6.19
C VAL A 384 -17.51 -9.79 5.15
N GLU A 385 -17.62 -11.13 5.12
CA GLU A 385 -18.73 -11.77 4.43
C GLU A 385 -20.00 -11.31 5.14
N LYS A 386 -20.74 -10.38 4.52
CA LYS A 386 -22.04 -9.96 5.05
C LYS A 386 -22.89 -11.22 5.17
N SER A 387 -23.23 -11.59 6.42
CA SER A 387 -24.17 -12.66 6.72
C SER A 387 -25.38 -12.52 5.81
N LYS A 388 -25.61 -13.53 4.97
CA LYS A 388 -26.70 -13.55 4.00
C LYS A 388 -28.00 -13.46 4.78
N ASN A 389 -28.64 -12.29 4.77
CA ASN A 389 -30.03 -12.20 5.18
C ASN A 389 -30.81 -13.24 4.37
N ASN A 390 -31.46 -14.16 5.09
CA ASN A 390 -32.37 -15.17 4.55
C ASN A 390 -33.50 -14.48 3.78
N ASN A 391 -33.24 -14.18 2.51
CA ASN A 391 -34.25 -14.11 1.47
C ASN A 391 -33.74 -15.01 0.35
N THR A 392 -34.57 -16.01 0.05
CA THR A 392 -34.39 -17.07 -0.93
C THR A 392 -33.87 -16.54 -2.26
N GLY A 393 -32.55 -16.61 -2.40
CA GLY A 393 -31.81 -16.43 -3.63
C GLY A 393 -30.50 -17.14 -3.43
N LYS A 394 -30.40 -18.40 -3.89
CA LYS A 394 -29.16 -19.17 -3.83
C LYS A 394 -28.01 -18.26 -4.31
N PRO A 395 -26.97 -18.05 -3.49
CA PRO A 395 -25.85 -17.22 -3.87
C PRO A 395 -25.16 -17.89 -5.06
N ASN A 396 -25.14 -17.23 -6.22
CA ASN A 396 -24.42 -17.72 -7.38
C ASN A 396 -22.92 -17.82 -7.02
N PRO A 397 -22.33 -19.03 -6.92
CA PRO A 397 -20.94 -19.21 -6.54
C PRO A 397 -19.95 -18.64 -7.58
N ASN A 398 -20.43 -18.19 -8.74
CA ASN A 398 -19.59 -17.64 -9.81
C ASN A 398 -19.46 -16.11 -9.81
N LYS A 399 -19.64 -15.40 -8.69
CA LYS A 399 -19.23 -13.98 -8.66
C LYS A 399 -17.71 -13.91 -8.49
N PRO A 400 -16.94 -13.56 -9.54
CA PRO A 400 -15.50 -13.55 -9.45
C PRO A 400 -15.09 -12.47 -8.44
N ILE A 401 -14.15 -12.81 -7.57
CA ILE A 401 -13.34 -11.85 -6.82
C ILE A 401 -12.97 -10.71 -7.78
N LYS A 402 -13.15 -9.44 -7.39
CA LYS A 402 -12.66 -8.29 -8.18
C LYS A 402 -11.13 -8.39 -8.26
N GLU A 403 -10.64 -9.18 -9.20
CA GLU A 403 -9.23 -9.25 -9.56
C GLU A 403 -8.75 -7.89 -10.04
N ASN A 404 -7.47 -7.63 -9.79
CA ASN A 404 -6.78 -6.47 -10.33
C ASN A 404 -6.96 -6.43 -11.86
N MET A 405 -7.41 -5.31 -12.44
CA MET A 405 -7.77 -5.25 -13.87
C MET A 405 -6.62 -5.68 -14.78
N LEU A 406 -5.37 -5.44 -14.35
CA LEU A 406 -4.17 -5.89 -15.04
C LEU A 406 -4.09 -7.41 -15.24
N LYS A 407 -4.57 -8.21 -14.28
CA LYS A 407 -4.58 -9.68 -14.42
C LYS A 407 -5.48 -10.14 -15.58
N LYS A 408 -6.51 -9.35 -15.90
CA LYS A 408 -7.44 -9.63 -17.00
C LYS A 408 -6.90 -9.18 -18.36
N THR A 409 -6.16 -8.08 -18.40
CA THR A 409 -5.69 -7.47 -19.66
C THR A 409 -4.32 -7.96 -20.10
N VAL A 410 -3.47 -8.40 -19.18
CA VAL A 410 -2.13 -8.88 -19.51
C VAL A 410 -2.21 -10.37 -19.91
N PRO A 411 -1.71 -10.78 -21.08
CA PRO A 411 -1.69 -12.18 -21.48
C PRO A 411 -0.59 -12.96 -20.73
N ASP A 412 -0.74 -14.29 -20.66
CA ASP A 412 0.31 -15.18 -20.16
C ASP A 412 1.37 -15.46 -21.24
N LYS A 413 2.57 -15.89 -20.82
CA LYS A 413 3.68 -16.28 -21.72
C LYS A 413 4.06 -15.20 -22.75
N ARG A 414 3.95 -13.93 -22.36
CA ARG A 414 4.27 -12.79 -23.23
C ARG A 414 5.78 -12.70 -23.45
N VAL A 415 6.21 -12.56 -24.71
CA VAL A 415 7.59 -12.24 -25.06
C VAL A 415 7.72 -10.72 -25.18
N LEU A 416 8.63 -10.13 -24.39
CA LEU A 416 8.92 -8.70 -24.30
C LEU A 416 10.34 -8.35 -24.75
N TYR A 417 11.25 -9.33 -24.68
CA TYR A 417 12.60 -9.32 -25.24
C TYR A 417 12.76 -10.53 -26.15
N ASP A 418 12.94 -10.29 -27.45
CA ASP A 418 13.25 -11.35 -28.42
C ASP A 418 14.76 -11.68 -28.47
N ASN A 419 15.60 -10.79 -27.92
CA ASN A 419 17.07 -10.91 -27.90
C ASN A 419 17.71 -11.11 -29.29
N CYS A 420 17.14 -10.55 -30.36
CA CYS A 420 17.77 -10.55 -31.68
C CYS A 420 18.95 -9.57 -31.70
N LEU A 421 20.05 -9.91 -32.37
CA LEU A 421 21.26 -9.08 -32.37
C LEU A 421 21.35 -8.23 -33.65
N MET A 422 21.85 -7.00 -33.52
CA MET A 422 22.04 -6.08 -34.65
C MET A 422 23.48 -5.63 -34.74
N TYR A 423 24.12 -5.86 -35.88
CA TYR A 423 25.50 -5.53 -36.17
C TYR A 423 25.60 -4.38 -37.19
N SER A 424 26.65 -3.58 -37.06
CA SER A 424 27.05 -2.59 -38.07
C SER A 424 27.69 -3.28 -39.30
N PRO A 425 27.88 -2.56 -40.43
CA PRO A 425 28.68 -3.06 -41.55
C PRO A 425 30.09 -3.51 -41.16
N ASP A 426 30.66 -2.95 -40.09
CA ASP A 426 32.00 -3.23 -39.57
C ASP A 426 32.02 -4.36 -38.51
N ASP A 427 30.95 -5.17 -38.42
CA ASP A 427 30.81 -6.30 -37.49
C ASP A 427 30.82 -5.94 -36.00
N VAL A 428 30.63 -4.65 -35.66
CA VAL A 428 30.41 -4.20 -34.27
C VAL A 428 28.97 -4.50 -33.86
N LEU A 429 28.78 -5.19 -32.72
CA LEU A 429 27.47 -5.43 -32.11
C LEU A 429 26.91 -4.12 -31.52
N LEU A 430 25.79 -3.65 -32.08
CA LEU A 430 25.19 -2.36 -31.74
C LEU A 430 24.20 -2.46 -30.59
N CYS A 431 23.26 -3.39 -30.66
CA CYS A 431 22.25 -3.61 -29.63
C CYS A 431 21.46 -4.91 -29.85
N SER A 432 20.63 -5.25 -28.85
CA SER A 432 19.55 -6.22 -29.00
C SER A 432 18.25 -5.54 -29.47
N ILE A 433 17.51 -6.20 -30.36
CA ILE A 433 16.26 -5.70 -30.96
C ILE A 433 15.15 -6.76 -30.94
N SER A 434 13.92 -6.33 -31.22
CA SER A 434 12.76 -7.23 -31.37
C SER A 434 12.69 -7.88 -32.76
N LYS A 435 12.05 -9.04 -32.87
CA LYS A 435 11.78 -9.70 -34.17
C LYS A 435 11.05 -8.79 -35.16
N LYS A 436 10.07 -8.02 -34.69
CA LYS A 436 9.37 -7.01 -35.50
C LYS A 436 10.30 -5.94 -36.10
N LYS A 437 11.38 -5.58 -35.40
CA LYS A 437 12.38 -4.63 -35.93
C LYS A 437 13.26 -5.32 -36.96
N VAL A 438 13.65 -6.58 -36.73
CA VAL A 438 14.36 -7.39 -37.73
C VAL A 438 13.55 -7.44 -39.03
N GLU A 439 12.28 -7.81 -38.96
CA GLU A 439 11.36 -7.83 -40.11
C GLU A 439 11.27 -6.46 -40.82
N TRP A 440 11.20 -5.37 -40.05
CA TRP A 440 11.15 -4.01 -40.61
C TRP A 440 12.43 -3.64 -41.39
N TYR A 441 13.61 -3.96 -40.87
CA TYR A 441 14.87 -3.69 -41.55
C TYR A 441 15.05 -4.57 -42.80
N VAL A 442 14.76 -5.87 -42.69
CA VAL A 442 14.95 -6.84 -43.77
C VAL A 442 13.95 -6.61 -44.91
N SER A 443 12.66 -6.38 -44.60
CA SER A 443 11.63 -6.10 -45.63
C SER A 443 11.90 -4.83 -46.44
N ARG A 444 12.64 -3.88 -45.87
CA ARG A 444 13.07 -2.64 -46.53
C ARG A 444 14.45 -2.75 -47.17
N GLN A 445 15.05 -3.94 -47.17
CA GLN A 445 16.40 -4.19 -47.70
C GLN A 445 17.47 -3.31 -47.05
N LEU A 446 17.30 -2.97 -45.76
CA LEU A 446 18.24 -2.15 -44.98
C LEU A 446 19.23 -3.00 -44.15
N ALA A 447 18.98 -4.30 -44.04
CA ALA A 447 19.83 -5.25 -43.34
C ALA A 447 19.71 -6.66 -43.94
N ASP A 448 20.75 -7.48 -43.78
CA ASP A 448 20.73 -8.90 -44.10
C ASP A 448 20.72 -9.75 -42.82
N ILE A 449 20.02 -10.88 -42.85
CA ILE A 449 20.10 -11.88 -41.78
C ILE A 449 21.43 -12.62 -41.93
N ILE A 450 22.26 -12.61 -40.88
CA ILE A 450 23.58 -13.26 -40.88
C ILE A 450 23.60 -14.56 -40.05
N LYS A 451 22.66 -14.71 -39.12
CA LYS A 451 22.54 -15.88 -38.24
C LYS A 451 21.09 -16.06 -37.81
N GLU A 452 20.61 -17.29 -37.76
CA GLU A 452 19.24 -17.61 -37.32
C GLU A 452 19.13 -17.86 -35.81
N GLU A 453 20.19 -18.36 -35.16
CA GLU A 453 20.20 -18.66 -33.71
C GLU A 453 21.49 -18.18 -33.01
N PRO A 454 21.44 -17.08 -32.21
CA PRO A 454 20.31 -16.16 -32.11
C PRO A 454 20.10 -15.39 -33.42
N LEU A 455 18.85 -15.04 -33.71
CA LEU A 455 18.50 -14.26 -34.90
C LEU A 455 19.28 -12.94 -34.91
N SER A 456 20.12 -12.77 -35.93
CA SER A 456 21.08 -11.68 -36.01
C SER A 456 21.04 -11.04 -37.39
N ILE A 457 21.04 -9.72 -37.43
CA ILE A 457 21.08 -8.93 -38.67
C ILE A 457 22.32 -8.06 -38.74
N LYS A 458 22.78 -7.77 -39.96
CA LYS A 458 23.83 -6.81 -40.27
C LYS A 458 23.26 -5.67 -41.11
N LEU A 459 23.42 -4.44 -40.65
CA LEU A 459 22.95 -3.25 -41.38
C LEU A 459 23.75 -3.07 -42.69
N LYS A 460 23.09 -2.59 -43.74
CA LYS A 460 23.70 -2.22 -45.03
C LYS A 460 24.19 -0.77 -45.11
N PHE A 461 23.98 0.00 -44.04
CA PHE A 461 24.33 1.40 -43.96
C PHE A 461 25.06 1.69 -42.64
N GLN A 462 25.90 2.72 -42.63
CA GLN A 462 26.62 3.12 -41.42
C GLN A 462 25.69 3.88 -40.47
N PRO A 463 25.46 3.39 -39.23
CA PRO A 463 24.66 4.12 -38.25
C PRO A 463 25.41 5.35 -37.75
N HIS A 464 24.68 6.38 -37.29
CA HIS A 464 25.28 7.61 -36.73
C HIS A 464 26.04 7.40 -35.41
N GLY A 465 25.94 6.21 -34.80
CA GLY A 465 26.66 5.83 -33.60
C GLY A 465 26.63 4.32 -33.36
N GLU A 466 27.42 3.88 -32.39
CA GLU A 466 27.61 2.46 -32.07
C GLU A 466 26.54 1.89 -31.12
N GLY A 467 25.47 2.65 -30.86
CA GLY A 467 24.38 2.24 -29.98
C GLY A 467 24.87 1.97 -28.55
N HIS A 468 24.74 0.72 -28.12
CA HIS A 468 25.14 0.22 -26.80
C HIS A 468 26.38 -0.68 -26.86
N SER A 469 27.19 -0.57 -27.92
CA SER A 469 28.47 -1.28 -28.02
C SER A 469 29.28 -1.13 -26.73
N GLY A 470 29.76 -2.26 -26.20
CA GLY A 470 30.54 -2.33 -24.95
C GLY A 470 29.74 -2.18 -23.64
N ASP A 471 28.43 -1.97 -23.67
CA ASP A 471 27.61 -1.92 -22.45
C ASP A 471 27.01 -3.30 -22.12
N ASP A 472 27.62 -3.99 -21.16
CA ASP A 472 27.24 -5.33 -20.72
C ASP A 472 25.75 -5.44 -20.36
N TYR A 473 25.16 -4.40 -19.78
CA TYR A 473 23.74 -4.45 -19.39
C TYR A 473 22.82 -4.47 -20.62
N TYR A 474 23.10 -3.67 -21.65
CA TYR A 474 22.22 -3.56 -22.81
C TYR A 474 22.43 -4.69 -23.83
N LEU A 475 23.65 -5.24 -23.87
CA LEU A 475 24.00 -6.34 -24.77
C LEU A 475 23.74 -7.73 -24.16
N ALA A 476 23.62 -7.84 -22.83
CA ALA A 476 23.27 -9.09 -22.18
C ALA A 476 21.90 -9.62 -22.64
N HIS A 477 21.82 -10.95 -22.76
CA HIS A 477 20.56 -11.67 -22.98
C HIS A 477 19.58 -11.39 -21.84
N LYS A 478 18.34 -11.01 -22.17
CA LYS A 478 17.30 -10.69 -21.17
C LYS A 478 16.20 -11.73 -21.19
N GLU A 479 15.97 -12.36 -20.04
CA GLU A 479 14.88 -13.32 -19.87
C GLU A 479 13.52 -12.63 -19.75
N ASN A 480 12.47 -13.30 -20.23
CA ASN A 480 11.09 -12.83 -20.13
C ASN A 480 10.45 -13.28 -18.81
N ILE A 481 11.06 -12.87 -17.71
CA ILE A 481 10.63 -13.20 -16.35
C ILE A 481 10.45 -11.95 -15.51
N CYS A 482 9.61 -12.05 -14.48
CA CYS A 482 9.56 -11.04 -13.44
C CYS A 482 10.90 -11.00 -12.70
N VAL A 483 11.58 -9.84 -12.69
CA VAL A 483 12.88 -9.69 -12.01
C VAL A 483 12.78 -9.88 -10.50
N VAL A 484 11.57 -9.86 -9.93
CA VAL A 484 11.33 -10.01 -8.49
C VAL A 484 11.17 -11.47 -8.09
N CYS A 485 10.24 -12.18 -8.73
CA CYS A 485 9.83 -13.53 -8.33
C CYS A 485 10.16 -14.63 -9.36
N GLY A 486 10.66 -14.29 -10.54
CA GLY A 486 10.98 -15.25 -11.61
C GLY A 486 9.76 -15.73 -12.41
N SER A 487 8.55 -15.24 -12.08
CA SER A 487 7.33 -15.64 -12.79
C SER A 487 7.37 -15.24 -14.27
N THR A 488 6.98 -16.15 -15.15
CA THR A 488 6.73 -15.92 -16.59
C THR A 488 5.26 -15.54 -16.88
N HIS A 489 4.41 -15.52 -15.85
CA HIS A 489 2.98 -15.26 -15.96
C HIS A 489 2.66 -13.78 -15.82
N LYS A 490 1.71 -13.31 -16.64
CA LYS A 490 1.16 -11.94 -16.57
C LYS A 490 2.22 -10.84 -16.42
N ILE A 491 3.31 -10.93 -17.19
CA ILE A 491 4.43 -9.99 -17.11
C ILE A 491 4.20 -8.72 -17.94
N LEU A 492 4.68 -7.59 -17.42
CA LEU A 492 4.59 -6.27 -18.01
C LEU A 492 5.86 -5.46 -17.78
N ARG A 493 6.01 -4.36 -18.54
CA ARG A 493 7.11 -3.40 -18.36
C ARG A 493 6.72 -2.40 -17.28
N HIS A 494 7.49 -2.36 -16.20
CA HIS A 494 7.35 -1.43 -15.08
C HIS A 494 8.44 -0.36 -15.16
N SER A 495 8.05 0.90 -15.05
CA SER A 495 8.99 2.02 -14.95
C SER A 495 9.39 2.23 -13.48
N VAL A 496 10.65 1.95 -13.15
CA VAL A 496 11.23 2.17 -11.81
C VAL A 496 11.13 3.64 -11.42
N VAL A 497 11.47 4.54 -12.36
CA VAL A 497 11.17 5.97 -12.27
C VAL A 497 9.82 6.21 -12.95
N PRO A 498 8.76 6.60 -12.23
CA PRO A 498 7.42 6.70 -12.81
C PRO A 498 7.37 7.67 -14.00
N HIS A 499 6.60 7.28 -15.03
CA HIS A 499 6.47 8.06 -16.26
C HIS A 499 5.96 9.50 -16.00
N CYS A 500 5.11 9.67 -14.99
CA CYS A 500 4.57 10.97 -14.61
C CYS A 500 5.65 11.98 -14.17
N TYR A 501 6.77 11.53 -13.60
CA TYR A 501 7.94 12.38 -13.35
C TYR A 501 8.89 12.40 -14.56
N ARG A 502 9.16 11.22 -15.15
CA ARG A 502 10.14 11.06 -16.23
C ARG A 502 9.84 11.94 -17.45
N GLN A 503 8.58 12.20 -17.76
CA GLN A 503 8.17 13.03 -18.90
C GLN A 503 8.70 14.47 -18.85
N TYR A 504 9.06 14.97 -17.66
CA TYR A 504 9.57 16.34 -17.46
C TYR A 504 11.10 16.40 -17.38
N LEU A 505 11.81 15.28 -17.52
CA LEU A 505 13.28 15.27 -17.58
C LEU A 505 13.79 15.77 -18.95
N PRO A 506 15.05 16.24 -19.03
CA PRO A 506 15.69 16.63 -20.28
C PRO A 506 15.70 15.49 -21.31
N GLU A 507 15.69 15.82 -22.61
CA GLU A 507 15.59 14.86 -23.72
C GLU A 507 16.72 13.82 -23.69
N GLU A 508 17.92 14.26 -23.34
CA GLU A 508 19.13 13.44 -23.25
C GLU A 508 18.96 12.30 -22.24
N ILE A 509 18.21 12.56 -21.17
CA ILE A 509 17.96 11.62 -20.07
C ILE A 509 16.72 10.75 -20.34
N LYS A 510 15.62 11.34 -20.82
CA LYS A 510 14.37 10.58 -21.03
C LYS A 510 14.42 9.69 -22.26
N SER A 511 15.26 9.99 -23.26
CA SER A 511 15.50 9.14 -24.44
C SER A 511 16.19 7.80 -24.09
N HIS A 512 16.86 7.71 -22.93
CA HIS A 512 17.58 6.52 -22.45
C HIS A 512 16.89 5.88 -21.23
N SER A 513 15.61 5.53 -21.36
CA SER A 513 14.82 5.01 -20.23
C SER A 513 14.94 3.52 -19.96
N SER A 514 15.58 2.75 -20.84
CA SER A 514 15.60 1.29 -20.80
C SER A 514 16.27 0.71 -19.56
N HIS A 515 17.23 1.41 -18.94
CA HIS A 515 17.81 0.98 -17.65
C HIS A 515 16.79 0.98 -16.52
N ASP A 516 15.82 1.89 -16.55
CA ASP A 516 14.79 2.04 -15.50
C ASP A 516 13.47 1.37 -15.88
N VAL A 517 13.47 0.48 -16.88
CA VAL A 517 12.30 -0.28 -17.31
C VAL A 517 12.57 -1.77 -17.10
N LEU A 518 11.90 -2.36 -16.11
CA LEU A 518 12.09 -3.75 -15.68
C LEU A 518 10.81 -4.57 -15.88
N LEU A 519 10.95 -5.89 -15.97
CA LEU A 519 9.80 -6.79 -16.11
C LEU A 519 9.26 -7.21 -14.75
N LEU A 520 7.97 -6.99 -14.52
CA LEU A 520 7.27 -7.45 -13.32
C LEU A 520 6.02 -8.24 -13.69
N CYS A 521 5.65 -9.25 -12.89
CA CYS A 521 4.31 -9.81 -12.95
C CYS A 521 3.29 -8.83 -12.36
N CYS A 522 2.01 -9.01 -12.67
CA CYS A 522 0.94 -8.14 -12.17
C CYS A 522 0.92 -7.99 -10.64
N ASP A 523 1.29 -9.03 -9.89
CA ASP A 523 1.31 -9.00 -8.42
C ASP A 523 2.49 -8.18 -7.88
N CYS A 524 3.71 -8.41 -8.38
CA CYS A 524 4.88 -7.62 -8.01
C CYS A 524 4.74 -6.16 -8.43
N HIS A 525 4.15 -5.90 -9.61
CA HIS A 525 3.85 -4.54 -10.05
C HIS A 525 2.83 -3.85 -9.13
N ALA A 526 1.74 -4.53 -8.74
CA ALA A 526 0.77 -3.98 -7.81
C ALA A 526 1.37 -3.70 -6.43
N ASN A 527 2.32 -4.52 -5.97
CA ASN A 527 3.08 -4.25 -4.75
C ASN A 527 3.94 -2.99 -4.90
N MET A 528 4.67 -2.86 -6.02
CA MET A 528 5.46 -1.67 -6.32
C MET A 528 4.59 -0.40 -6.41
N ASP A 529 3.42 -0.45 -7.02
CA ASP A 529 2.53 0.71 -7.14
C ASP A 529 2.04 1.22 -5.78
N LYS A 530 1.77 0.31 -4.83
CA LYS A 530 1.43 0.69 -3.45
C LYS A 530 2.60 1.41 -2.77
N ARG A 531 3.82 0.94 -2.96
CA ARG A 531 5.02 1.55 -2.38
C ARG A 531 5.42 2.84 -3.09
N ALA A 532 5.13 2.96 -4.39
CA ALA A 532 5.30 4.19 -5.14
C ALA A 532 4.41 5.33 -4.60
N GLN A 533 3.21 5.03 -4.09
CA GLN A 533 2.38 6.05 -3.41
C GLN A 533 3.07 6.62 -2.17
N ILE A 534 3.67 5.76 -1.34
CA ILE A 534 4.46 6.17 -0.16
C ILE A 534 5.66 7.00 -0.60
N MET A 535 6.32 6.62 -1.70
CA MET A 535 7.43 7.42 -2.22
C MET A 535 6.99 8.79 -2.75
N ARG A 536 5.84 8.89 -3.42
CA ARG A 536 5.25 10.17 -3.85
C ARG A 536 4.97 11.09 -2.65
N MET A 537 4.47 10.51 -1.57
CA MET A 537 4.28 11.16 -0.27
C MET A 537 5.60 11.70 0.31
N MET A 538 6.68 10.91 0.31
CA MET A 538 8.01 11.35 0.75
C MET A 538 8.57 12.47 -0.13
N ILE A 539 8.46 12.33 -1.45
CA ILE A 539 8.89 13.34 -2.43
C ILE A 539 8.12 14.65 -2.23
N ALA A 540 6.81 14.58 -2.00
CA ALA A 540 5.98 15.75 -1.71
C ALA A 540 6.50 16.52 -0.50
N LYS A 541 6.89 15.82 0.56
CA LYS A 541 7.52 16.44 1.74
C LYS A 541 8.90 17.01 1.42
N GLN A 542 9.77 16.19 0.83
CA GLN A 542 11.17 16.53 0.54
C GLN A 542 11.29 17.79 -0.32
N TYR A 543 10.44 17.92 -1.34
CA TYR A 543 10.44 19.07 -2.23
C TYR A 543 9.44 20.15 -1.83
N ASN A 544 8.71 19.98 -0.72
CA ASN A 544 7.64 20.85 -0.25
C ASN A 544 6.64 21.20 -1.38
N VAL A 545 6.05 20.15 -1.97
CA VAL A 545 5.03 20.21 -3.02
C VAL A 545 3.85 19.32 -2.61
N PRO A 546 2.69 19.88 -2.26
CA PRO A 546 1.50 19.09 -1.89
C PRO A 546 1.10 18.06 -2.96
N LEU A 547 0.57 16.91 -2.54
CA LEU A 547 0.00 15.90 -3.45
C LEU A 547 -1.38 16.30 -3.96
N ASP A 548 -2.16 16.96 -3.10
CA ASP A 548 -3.47 17.47 -3.44
C ASP A 548 -3.33 18.82 -4.15
N SER A 549 -4.03 18.97 -5.27
CA SER A 549 -4.14 20.25 -5.96
C SER A 549 -5.45 20.91 -5.57
N GLU A 550 -5.40 22.21 -5.26
CA GLU A 550 -6.60 23.03 -5.06
C GLU A 550 -7.50 23.01 -6.30
N ASN A 551 -6.88 22.93 -7.48
CA ASN A 551 -7.54 22.87 -8.76
C ASN A 551 -7.82 21.41 -9.16
N LYS A 552 -9.07 21.12 -9.55
CA LYS A 552 -9.40 19.81 -10.13
C LYS A 552 -8.76 19.67 -11.51
N VAL A 553 -8.32 18.46 -11.86
CA VAL A 553 -7.79 18.12 -13.20
C VAL A 553 -8.77 18.45 -14.32
N TYR A 554 -10.07 18.25 -14.06
CA TYR A 554 -11.14 18.50 -15.00
C TYR A 554 -12.19 19.42 -14.38
N ILE A 555 -12.63 20.41 -15.15
CA ILE A 555 -13.81 21.20 -14.87
C ILE A 555 -14.99 20.53 -15.58
N THR A 556 -16.09 20.34 -14.86
CA THR A 556 -17.31 19.77 -15.43
C THR A 556 -18.29 20.90 -15.67
N ASP A 557 -18.72 21.09 -16.92
CA ASP A 557 -19.91 21.86 -17.22
C ASP A 557 -21.13 21.05 -16.79
N ASN A 558 -21.70 21.41 -15.63
CA ASN A 558 -22.85 20.71 -15.06
C ASN A 558 -24.12 20.88 -15.92
N THR A 559 -24.24 22.01 -16.63
CA THR A 559 -25.36 22.27 -17.55
C THR A 559 -25.26 21.33 -18.73
N LEU A 560 -24.10 21.27 -19.39
CA LEU A 560 -23.86 20.35 -20.49
C LEU A 560 -23.96 18.87 -20.04
N LEU A 561 -23.49 18.53 -18.83
CA LEU A 561 -23.63 17.17 -18.29
C LEU A 561 -25.09 16.78 -18.08
N LYS A 562 -25.92 17.70 -17.58
CA LYS A 562 -27.36 17.48 -17.40
C LYS A 562 -28.03 17.26 -18.77
N ILE A 563 -27.76 18.17 -19.71
CA ILE A 563 -28.37 18.17 -21.03
C ILE A 563 -27.94 16.97 -21.88
N THR A 564 -26.67 16.57 -21.88
CA THR A 564 -26.20 15.37 -22.60
C THR A 564 -26.83 14.08 -22.07
N LYS A 565 -27.06 13.98 -20.75
CA LYS A 565 -27.80 12.85 -20.15
C LYS A 565 -29.27 12.84 -20.58
N MET A 566 -29.92 14.00 -20.59
CA MET A 566 -31.30 14.13 -21.07
C MET A 566 -31.39 13.76 -22.55
N ALA A 567 -30.48 14.27 -23.39
CA ALA A 567 -30.41 13.94 -24.80
C ALA A 567 -30.26 12.44 -25.04
N LEU A 568 -29.46 11.73 -24.24
CA LEU A 568 -29.34 10.26 -24.32
C LEU A 568 -30.65 9.54 -23.99
N ILE A 569 -31.39 10.00 -22.98
CA ILE A 569 -32.70 9.45 -22.62
C ILE A 569 -33.71 9.70 -23.75
N VAL A 570 -33.77 10.94 -24.23
CA VAL A 570 -34.64 11.36 -25.33
C VAL A 570 -34.33 10.54 -26.59
N LYS A 571 -33.06 10.37 -26.95
CA LYS A 571 -32.63 9.56 -28.10
C LYS A 571 -33.10 8.11 -28.00
N ASN A 572 -32.95 7.49 -26.83
CA ASN A 572 -33.43 6.12 -26.61
C ASN A 572 -34.96 6.03 -26.76
N HIS A 573 -35.69 7.08 -26.40
CA HIS A 573 -37.13 7.11 -26.62
C HIS A 573 -37.51 7.26 -28.10
N PHE A 574 -36.80 8.10 -28.87
CA PHE A 574 -36.99 8.20 -30.31
C PHE A 574 -36.83 6.84 -31.01
N TYR A 575 -35.85 6.04 -30.62
CA TYR A 575 -35.69 4.68 -31.15
C TYR A 575 -36.86 3.76 -30.77
N GLN A 576 -37.35 3.82 -29.52
CA GLN A 576 -38.50 3.02 -29.09
C GLN A 576 -39.78 3.36 -29.87
N GLN A 577 -40.01 4.65 -30.17
CA GLN A 577 -41.14 5.07 -30.99
C GLN A 577 -41.04 4.56 -32.43
N GLN A 578 -39.85 4.60 -33.04
CA GLN A 578 -39.62 4.07 -34.39
C GLN A 578 -39.83 2.56 -34.45
N GLU A 579 -39.40 1.81 -33.43
CA GLU A 579 -39.64 0.37 -33.35
C GLU A 579 -41.14 0.03 -33.22
N GLN A 580 -41.89 0.78 -32.39
CA GLN A 580 -43.33 0.59 -32.23
C GLN A 580 -44.11 0.89 -33.52
N GLN A 581 -43.78 1.99 -34.21
CA GLN A 581 -44.43 2.34 -35.48
C GLN A 581 -44.20 1.26 -36.55
N GLN A 582 -42.99 0.69 -36.64
CA GLN A 582 -42.68 -0.40 -37.57
C GLN A 582 -43.40 -1.71 -37.22
N GLU A 583 -43.65 -1.99 -35.94
CA GLU A 583 -44.47 -3.14 -35.52
C GLU A 583 -45.96 -2.94 -35.85
N GLU A 584 -46.49 -1.72 -35.68
CA GLU A 584 -47.87 -1.37 -36.01
C GLU A 584 -48.11 -1.41 -37.54
N GLU A 585 -47.23 -0.84 -38.36
CA GLU A 585 -47.33 -0.90 -39.83
C GLU A 585 -47.31 -2.34 -40.37
N LYS A 586 -46.46 -3.21 -39.80
CA LYS A 586 -46.44 -4.65 -40.16
C LYS A 586 -47.72 -5.38 -39.81
N THR A 587 -48.47 -4.90 -38.83
CA THR A 587 -49.72 -5.52 -38.39
C THR A 587 -50.88 -5.14 -39.32
N ILE A 588 -50.87 -3.93 -39.89
CA ILE A 588 -51.93 -3.41 -40.77
C ILE A 588 -51.88 -4.02 -42.19
N ILE A 589 -50.69 -4.37 -42.70
CA ILE A 589 -50.53 -4.86 -44.09
C ILE A 589 -51.13 -6.26 -44.33
N ASN A 590 -51.47 -7.02 -43.28
CA ASN A 590 -52.04 -8.36 -43.43
C ASN A 590 -53.58 -8.33 -43.56
N GLU A 591 -54.12 -7.80 -44.65
CA GLU A 591 -55.57 -7.91 -44.98
C GLU A 591 -55.93 -9.23 -45.69
N ASP A 592 -54.95 -10.03 -46.07
CA ASP A 592 -55.10 -11.37 -46.64
C ASP A 592 -55.03 -12.47 -45.57
N GLY A 593 -55.95 -12.38 -44.61
CA GLY A 593 -56.74 -13.48 -44.02
C GLY A 593 -56.06 -14.78 -43.54
N SER A 594 -54.74 -14.86 -43.45
CA SER A 594 -54.02 -16.09 -43.09
C SER A 594 -53.29 -15.94 -41.76
N CYS A 595 -54.03 -16.27 -40.70
CA CYS A 595 -53.54 -16.37 -39.33
C CYS A 595 -52.83 -17.71 -39.15
N SER A 596 -51.49 -17.71 -39.11
CA SER A 596 -50.72 -18.75 -38.43
C SER A 596 -49.24 -18.39 -38.38
N SER A 597 -48.81 -17.77 -37.29
CA SER A 597 -47.51 -18.06 -36.68
C SER A 597 -47.43 -17.38 -35.34
N SER A 598 -47.33 -18.20 -34.30
CA SER A 598 -46.89 -17.84 -32.95
C SER A 598 -45.55 -17.10 -33.02
N THR A 599 -45.58 -15.80 -33.29
CA THR A 599 -44.39 -14.97 -33.21
C THR A 599 -44.02 -14.87 -31.75
N ASN A 600 -42.88 -15.48 -31.43
CA ASN A 600 -42.16 -15.30 -30.19
C ASN A 600 -42.30 -13.85 -29.74
N LYS A 601 -42.99 -13.63 -28.60
CA LYS A 601 -42.82 -12.44 -27.78
C LYS A 601 -41.35 -12.39 -27.37
N ILE A 602 -40.48 -11.96 -28.28
CA ILE A 602 -39.14 -11.51 -27.95
C ILE A 602 -39.40 -10.39 -26.97
N SER A 603 -39.17 -10.73 -25.71
CA SER A 603 -39.44 -9.87 -24.59
C SER A 603 -38.77 -8.52 -24.82
N ASN A 604 -39.57 -7.46 -24.99
CA ASN A 604 -39.23 -6.03 -24.85
C ASN A 604 -38.71 -5.68 -23.43
N LYS A 605 -37.99 -6.61 -22.79
CA LYS A 605 -37.42 -6.51 -21.44
C LYS A 605 -36.18 -5.61 -21.38
N LYS A 606 -35.60 -5.19 -22.51
CA LYS A 606 -34.35 -4.42 -22.49
C LYS A 606 -34.54 -2.90 -22.34
N TYR A 607 -35.70 -2.34 -22.66
CA TYR A 607 -35.89 -0.88 -22.68
C TYR A 607 -37.23 -0.37 -22.14
N LYS A 608 -37.91 -1.07 -21.22
CA LYS A 608 -39.01 -0.44 -20.46
C LYS A 608 -38.42 0.60 -19.49
N SER A 609 -38.17 1.82 -19.96
CA SER A 609 -37.83 2.94 -19.08
C SER A 609 -39.06 3.31 -18.26
N ASN A 610 -38.97 3.21 -16.93
CA ASN A 610 -40.01 3.64 -15.98
C ASN A 610 -40.16 5.18 -15.91
N ILE A 611 -39.82 5.91 -16.96
CA ILE A 611 -39.90 7.37 -17.00
C ILE A 611 -41.31 7.74 -17.49
N PRO A 612 -42.12 8.47 -16.71
CA PRO A 612 -43.43 8.94 -17.15
C PRO A 612 -43.33 9.86 -18.37
N GLU A 613 -44.31 9.79 -19.28
CA GLU A 613 -44.33 10.57 -20.54
C GLU A 613 -44.14 12.07 -20.32
N TYR A 614 -44.82 12.65 -19.33
CA TYR A 614 -44.71 14.08 -19.03
C TYR A 614 -43.27 14.52 -18.67
N LYS A 615 -42.47 13.65 -18.04
CA LYS A 615 -41.06 13.95 -17.74
C LYS A 615 -40.18 13.87 -18.97
N LEU A 616 -40.52 12.97 -19.88
CA LEU A 616 -39.79 12.86 -21.13
C LEU A 616 -40.05 14.09 -22.00
N GLU A 617 -41.29 14.58 -22.05
CA GLU A 617 -41.62 15.84 -22.72
C GLU A 617 -40.88 17.03 -22.09
N GLU A 618 -40.79 17.10 -20.76
CA GLU A 618 -39.98 18.10 -20.06
C GLU A 618 -38.50 18.02 -20.49
N MET A 619 -37.92 16.83 -20.57
CA MET A 619 -36.55 16.63 -21.05
C MET A 619 -36.37 17.05 -22.52
N LYS A 620 -37.34 16.74 -23.40
CA LYS A 620 -37.33 17.16 -24.80
C LYS A 620 -37.32 18.68 -24.90
N VAL A 621 -38.21 19.36 -24.18
CA VAL A 621 -38.27 20.83 -24.16
C VAL A 621 -36.96 21.43 -23.64
N GLU A 622 -36.40 20.87 -22.57
CA GLU A 622 -35.13 21.37 -22.00
C GLU A 622 -33.95 21.21 -22.98
N VAL A 623 -33.86 20.06 -23.66
CA VAL A 623 -32.85 19.82 -24.70
C VAL A 623 -33.07 20.74 -25.91
N ALA A 624 -34.31 20.97 -26.32
CA ALA A 624 -34.65 21.80 -27.48
C ALA A 624 -34.25 23.26 -27.24
N ASN A 625 -34.57 23.75 -26.04
CA ASN A 625 -34.17 25.08 -25.58
C ASN A 625 -32.64 25.23 -25.52
N TYR A 626 -31.91 24.21 -25.05
CA TYR A 626 -30.45 24.25 -25.02
C TYR A 626 -29.83 24.32 -26.42
N ILE A 627 -30.37 23.55 -27.38
CA ILE A 627 -29.89 23.55 -28.77
C ILE A 627 -30.33 24.82 -29.52
N GLY A 628 -31.39 25.49 -29.07
CA GLY A 628 -31.98 26.65 -29.73
C GLY A 628 -32.87 26.29 -30.92
N LYS A 629 -33.47 25.10 -30.91
CA LYS A 629 -34.39 24.62 -31.96
C LYS A 629 -35.79 24.37 -31.39
N LYS A 630 -36.82 24.53 -32.22
CA LYS A 630 -38.22 24.22 -31.84
C LYS A 630 -38.48 22.72 -31.78
N GLU A 631 -37.90 21.96 -32.69
CA GLU A 631 -37.97 20.51 -32.76
C GLU A 631 -36.55 19.93 -32.80
N ILE A 632 -36.36 18.77 -32.19
CA ILE A 632 -35.07 18.08 -32.12
C ILE A 632 -35.16 16.81 -32.95
N ASP A 633 -34.19 16.59 -33.82
CA ASP A 633 -34.04 15.32 -34.54
C ASP A 633 -32.95 14.41 -33.91
N LEU A 634 -32.82 13.18 -34.42
CA LEU A 634 -31.79 12.25 -33.94
C LEU A 634 -30.35 12.77 -34.12
N LYS A 635 -30.10 13.58 -35.16
CA LYS A 635 -28.78 14.12 -35.48
C LYS A 635 -28.37 15.19 -34.47
N ASP A 636 -29.29 16.04 -34.06
CA ASP A 636 -29.12 17.03 -33.02
C ASP A 636 -28.77 16.39 -31.67
N LEU A 637 -29.48 15.30 -31.32
CA LEU A 637 -29.19 14.52 -30.12
C LEU A 637 -27.80 13.89 -30.18
N ASP A 638 -27.41 13.33 -31.32
CA ASP A 638 -26.09 12.73 -31.52
C ASP A 638 -24.94 13.74 -31.39
N GLN A 639 -25.10 14.92 -32.00
CA GLN A 639 -24.11 16.00 -31.88
C GLN A 639 -23.95 16.45 -30.43
N LEU A 640 -25.07 16.60 -29.71
CA LEU A 640 -25.07 17.01 -28.31
C LEU A 640 -24.42 15.95 -27.42
N ILE A 641 -24.76 14.66 -27.60
CA ILE A 641 -24.19 13.53 -26.84
C ILE A 641 -22.68 13.38 -27.08
N TYR A 642 -22.19 13.78 -28.27
CA TYR A 642 -20.76 13.75 -28.59
C TYR A 642 -19.95 14.81 -27.83
N LEU A 643 -20.59 15.89 -27.33
CA LEU A 643 -19.91 16.90 -26.54
C LEU A 643 -19.46 16.31 -25.19
N ASN A 644 -18.20 16.52 -24.84
CA ASN A 644 -17.67 16.08 -23.55
C ASN A 644 -17.89 17.16 -22.47
N PRO A 645 -18.73 16.92 -21.45
CA PRO A 645 -18.97 17.89 -20.39
C PRO A 645 -17.76 18.11 -19.47
N LYS A 646 -16.72 17.26 -19.56
CA LYS A 646 -15.50 17.37 -18.77
C LYS A 646 -14.37 17.93 -19.63
N GLN A 647 -13.95 19.15 -19.33
CA GLN A 647 -12.82 19.80 -19.98
C GLN A 647 -11.62 19.80 -19.05
N LYS A 648 -10.41 19.73 -19.62
CA LYS A 648 -9.16 19.83 -18.86
C LYS A 648 -9.08 21.22 -18.24
N ASN A 649 -8.79 21.31 -16.95
CA ASN A 649 -8.53 22.57 -16.28
C ASN A 649 -7.13 23.06 -16.62
N GLU A 650 -6.99 24.20 -17.28
CA GLU A 650 -5.69 24.78 -17.62
C GLU A 650 -4.92 25.27 -16.39
N ASN A 651 -5.64 25.63 -15.32
CA ASN A 651 -5.06 26.05 -14.04
C ASN A 651 -4.60 24.87 -13.16
N TYR A 652 -4.86 23.63 -13.60
CA TYR A 652 -4.35 22.45 -12.90
C TYR A 652 -2.87 22.21 -13.26
N ILE A 653 -2.00 22.36 -12.28
CA ILE A 653 -0.59 22.02 -12.39
C ILE A 653 -0.36 20.67 -11.70
N PRO A 654 0.04 19.62 -12.44
CA PRO A 654 0.34 18.32 -11.84
C PRO A 654 1.42 18.43 -10.76
N HIS A 655 1.23 17.73 -9.65
CA HIS A 655 2.23 17.59 -8.58
C HIS A 655 3.61 17.22 -9.14
N GLU A 656 3.66 16.27 -10.06
CA GLU A 656 4.91 15.78 -10.63
C GLU A 656 5.64 16.86 -11.44
N LYS A 657 4.92 17.78 -12.08
CA LYS A 657 5.54 18.90 -12.80
C LYS A 657 6.26 19.83 -11.82
N GLN A 658 5.59 20.21 -10.73
CA GLN A 658 6.13 21.10 -9.70
C GLN A 658 7.35 20.48 -8.99
N VAL A 659 7.29 19.18 -8.68
CA VAL A 659 8.45 18.45 -8.15
C VAL A 659 9.61 18.49 -9.15
N MET A 660 9.33 18.20 -10.42
CA MET A 660 10.39 18.14 -11.43
C MET A 660 11.01 19.51 -11.69
N GLU A 661 10.26 20.61 -11.62
CA GLU A 661 10.82 21.97 -11.67
C GLU A 661 11.88 22.18 -10.56
N LYS A 662 11.62 21.70 -9.34
CA LYS A 662 12.58 21.77 -8.23
C LYS A 662 13.76 20.83 -8.41
N VAL A 663 13.53 19.61 -8.91
CA VAL A 663 14.61 18.64 -9.21
C VAL A 663 15.56 19.18 -10.28
N LEU A 664 15.02 19.78 -11.35
CA LEU A 664 15.82 20.36 -12.43
C LEU A 664 16.64 21.57 -11.95
N ALA A 665 16.11 22.37 -11.03
CA ALA A 665 16.83 23.49 -10.43
C ALA A 665 18.08 23.06 -9.63
N LEU A 666 18.16 21.79 -9.20
CA LEU A 666 19.33 21.20 -8.53
C LEU A 666 20.41 20.71 -9.51
N GLY A 667 20.19 20.85 -10.82
CA GLY A 667 21.13 20.44 -11.87
C GLY A 667 21.28 18.92 -12.01
N GLU A 668 22.33 18.49 -12.73
CA GLU A 668 22.59 17.07 -13.05
C GLU A 668 22.68 16.19 -11.79
N LYS A 669 23.34 16.69 -10.73
CA LYS A 669 23.44 15.98 -9.46
C LYS A 669 22.08 15.76 -8.81
N GLY A 670 21.20 16.75 -8.86
CA GLY A 670 19.83 16.63 -8.35
C GLY A 670 19.00 15.61 -9.13
N ILE A 671 19.12 15.61 -10.46
CA ILE A 671 18.46 14.63 -11.33
C ILE A 671 18.97 13.21 -11.04
N PHE A 672 20.29 13.05 -10.91
CA PHE A 672 20.91 11.77 -10.58
C PHE A 672 20.40 11.25 -9.22
N GLU A 673 20.43 12.07 -8.17
CA GLU A 673 19.93 11.66 -6.85
C GLU A 673 18.42 11.35 -6.87
N PHE A 674 17.61 12.10 -7.62
CA PHE A 674 16.20 11.81 -7.77
C PHE A 674 15.97 10.42 -8.41
N ILE A 675 16.64 10.10 -9.53
CA ILE A 675 16.55 8.80 -10.18
C ILE A 675 17.12 7.68 -9.28
N ARG A 676 18.26 7.94 -8.65
CA ARG A 676 18.92 7.03 -7.70
C ARG A 676 17.98 6.68 -6.54
N SER A 677 17.23 7.64 -6.02
CA SER A 677 16.25 7.40 -4.95
C SER A 677 15.17 6.40 -5.38
N TRP A 678 14.62 6.53 -6.59
CA TRP A 678 13.63 5.59 -7.15
C TRP A 678 14.21 4.19 -7.34
N ARG A 679 15.45 4.11 -7.82
CA ARG A 679 16.19 2.85 -7.97
C ARG A 679 16.43 2.17 -6.61
N LYS A 680 16.88 2.92 -5.60
CA LYS A 680 17.07 2.42 -4.23
C LYS A 680 15.75 1.93 -3.64
N ASN A 681 14.69 2.73 -3.76
CA ASN A 681 13.36 2.35 -3.30
C ASN A 681 12.85 1.06 -3.96
N PHE A 682 13.10 0.85 -5.26
CA PHE A 682 12.76 -0.40 -5.94
C PHE A 682 13.48 -1.60 -5.31
N ILE A 683 14.80 -1.53 -5.13
CA ILE A 683 15.58 -2.62 -4.54
C ILE A 683 15.12 -2.92 -3.11
N GLU A 684 14.96 -1.91 -2.27
CA GLU A 684 14.52 -2.07 -0.88
C GLU A 684 13.09 -2.61 -0.78
N THR A 685 12.23 -2.22 -1.72
CA THR A 685 10.82 -2.58 -1.69
C THR A 685 10.56 -4.02 -2.12
N VAL A 686 11.09 -4.41 -3.29
CA VAL A 686 10.78 -5.73 -3.86
C VAL A 686 11.89 -6.76 -3.69
N GLN A 687 13.13 -6.33 -3.37
CA GLN A 687 14.29 -7.20 -3.20
C GLN A 687 14.40 -8.22 -4.34
N PRO A 688 14.66 -7.75 -5.57
CA PRO A 688 14.48 -8.57 -6.76
C PRO A 688 15.53 -9.69 -6.84
N LYS A 689 15.07 -10.94 -6.98
CA LYS A 689 15.94 -12.13 -7.01
C LYS A 689 16.55 -12.44 -8.38
N PHE A 690 15.92 -11.92 -9.44
CA PHE A 690 16.25 -12.20 -10.84
C PHE A 690 16.61 -10.91 -11.59
N LEU A 691 17.11 -9.91 -10.86
CA LEU A 691 17.63 -8.70 -11.47
C LEU A 691 18.98 -9.00 -12.14
N SER A 692 19.23 -8.39 -13.31
CA SER A 692 20.52 -8.53 -13.99
C SER A 692 21.66 -8.05 -13.09
N GLN A 693 22.76 -8.81 -13.03
CA GLN A 693 23.99 -8.43 -12.32
C GLN A 693 24.60 -7.11 -12.83
N HIS A 694 24.33 -6.73 -14.08
CA HIS A 694 24.81 -5.48 -14.69
C HIS A 694 23.85 -4.31 -14.45
N TRP A 695 22.70 -4.54 -13.81
CA TRP A 695 21.82 -3.47 -13.38
C TRP A 695 22.38 -2.81 -12.13
N SER A 696 22.51 -1.49 -12.13
CA SER A 696 23.05 -0.74 -10.99
C SER A 696 22.17 0.45 -10.63
N ILE A 697 22.02 0.67 -9.32
CA ILE A 697 21.42 1.87 -8.73
C ILE A 697 22.19 3.12 -9.20
N ASN A 698 23.51 3.03 -9.23
CA ASN A 698 24.42 4.14 -9.52
C ASN A 698 24.82 4.23 -11.00
N LYS A 699 24.15 3.49 -11.91
CA LYS A 699 24.47 3.59 -13.34
C LYS A 699 24.31 5.04 -13.78
N ASP A 700 25.39 5.60 -14.29
CA ASP A 700 25.43 6.98 -14.76
C ASP A 700 24.41 7.16 -15.90
N ILE A 701 23.71 8.29 -15.83
CA ILE A 701 22.67 8.69 -16.77
C ILE A 701 23.32 9.40 -17.97
N LEU A 702 24.48 10.04 -17.77
CA LEU A 702 25.12 10.92 -18.75
C LEU A 702 26.27 10.27 -19.53
N ASN A 703 26.93 9.22 -19.03
CA ASN A 703 28.05 8.58 -19.72
C ASN A 703 27.76 8.10 -21.16
N ASN A 704 26.50 7.87 -21.52
CA ASN A 704 26.10 7.54 -22.90
C ASN A 704 25.98 8.75 -23.83
N TYR A 705 26.02 9.97 -23.28
CA TYR A 705 26.00 11.22 -24.01
C TYR A 705 27.39 11.87 -23.98
N LYS A 706 28.38 11.28 -24.65
CA LYS A 706 29.40 12.14 -25.26
C LYS A 706 28.70 12.85 -26.42
N PRO A 707 28.52 14.19 -26.40
CA PRO A 707 28.03 14.89 -27.56
C PRO A 707 29.05 14.70 -28.69
N LYS A 708 28.83 13.71 -29.55
CA LYS A 708 29.54 13.59 -30.82
C LYS A 708 29.15 14.83 -31.61
N ASN A 709 30.10 15.76 -31.78
CA ASN A 709 30.01 16.97 -32.60
C ASN A 709 28.88 16.89 -33.63
N GLN A 710 27.69 17.35 -33.23
CA GLN A 710 26.59 17.49 -34.17
C GLN A 710 26.98 18.67 -35.05
N LYS A 711 27.53 18.40 -36.25
CA LYS A 711 27.47 19.41 -37.30
C LYS A 711 25.98 19.78 -37.43
N PRO A 712 25.62 21.07 -37.29
CA PRO A 712 24.22 21.47 -37.26
C PRO A 712 23.54 20.99 -38.54
N LYS A 713 22.34 20.42 -38.38
CA LYS A 713 21.47 20.03 -39.49
C LYS A 713 21.29 21.24 -40.41
N GLN A 714 22.03 21.28 -41.52
CA GLN A 714 21.58 22.02 -42.68
C GLN A 714 20.39 21.22 -43.22
N ILE A 715 19.20 21.67 -42.85
CA ILE A 715 17.98 21.31 -43.55
C ILE A 715 18.13 21.94 -44.94
N GLN A 716 18.67 21.18 -45.90
CA GLN A 716 18.47 21.49 -47.30
C GLN A 716 17.01 21.17 -47.62
N LEU A 717 16.19 22.22 -47.57
CA LEU A 717 14.95 22.24 -48.33
C LEU A 717 15.35 22.23 -49.81
N GLN A 718 15.16 21.09 -50.47
CA GLN A 718 14.99 21.02 -51.92
C GLN A 718 13.53 20.70 -52.20
#